data_AF-A0A183V5G2-F1
#
_entry.id   AF-A0A183V5G2-F1
#
_cell.length_a   1.000
_cell.length_b   1.000
_cell.length_c   1.000
_cell.angle_alpha   90.00
_cell.angle_beta   90.00
_cell.angle_gamma   90.00
#
_symmetry.space_group_name_H-M   'P 1'
#
loop_
_entity.id
_entity.type
_entity.pdbx_description
1 polymer ?
#
loop_
_entity_poly.entity_id
_entity_poly.type
_entity_poly.pdbx_seq_one_letter_code
_entity_poly.pdbx_strand_id
1 'polypeptide(L)'
;MRWLYIAALFAVQLTELYACPHECVCHARRVDCRGRALHRIPASIPSDTIDIDLRDNSIQHVSRSDLKGLPHLQTLLLSHNRIHHIEEVIQNILDEVPKLRRLSLSRNFLKWLPNLSSRLPNNLMYFDAHANRLEVLGSSVFRYSPNIRAVNLDANNLQTLPEGTFSNLKHLRKVHLEENPLNCDCRLLVVYVFVKNDTANFGFRWRNQLQYLQGRLSESPLCFNPPSMRDEPLLKIDPEDLRCYKAAISKDLERIFLHCSHQADSVTWLYRKRRQLHAPSPPRFTLKPNSRTHREGASVRIDCEVTGKPRPTIKWYFNGTELKSSRKHEMNFERTNLIVYPFLERDVGIYSCVAENAFGRVEASASMQLIASSPPLIVEGPQSQTVKEGSTVTLRCQARAEPRPEITWFFDGSVSDDEAELTISRVTKRDDGTYSCMAGNTVGSMMADARITVTSDRHSVGNAVTDDIIRDAIREASFNVDRALHETRERLSKTTSPHELMRWIHLSVPQSVELNRAREIYEESIRLVQKHVEKGLSLPLNELPSNVSFASVLAQSHVDLLTQLAGCSGTQTKDPCDDRCFHSRYRTYDGQCNNEVHTMWGSSHTRFRRLLPPIYENGFNTPVGWDPHKLYFGFRKPNPRIVSRKLLRAPTITPHERYSAMVMQWGQFIDHDLDFTATAISRNAFATGAICNRTCENTNPCFNIQLPYDDPRMKKKAKYPCIEFERSSAVCGSGETSLIYRQITYREQMNIITSYIDASGVYGSTEEDAYELRDLHPDRGLLRFDVTSDERKPYLPFERDSPMDCRRNFSVENPIRCFLAGDYRANEQVTLCYPLSLSCPSHLPLSRGQFSHLSTNFYKFYFTFCL
;
A
#
# COMPACT_ATOMS: atom_id res chain seq x y z
N MET A 1 -22.20 9.70 -90.78
CA MET A 1 -22.92 10.56 -89.82
C MET A 1 -23.32 9.89 -88.51
N ARG A 2 -23.64 8.57 -88.45
CA ARG A 2 -23.97 7.89 -87.18
C ARG A 2 -22.80 7.72 -86.18
N TRP A 3 -21.56 7.58 -86.66
CA TRP A 3 -20.37 7.48 -85.79
C TRP A 3 -19.97 8.79 -85.13
N LEU A 4 -20.24 9.93 -85.78
CA LEU A 4 -20.03 11.26 -85.18
C LEU A 4 -21.08 11.58 -84.11
N TYR A 5 -22.29 11.04 -84.24
CA TYR A 5 -23.33 11.18 -83.21
C TYR A 5 -23.07 10.30 -81.99
N ILE A 6 -22.49 9.10 -82.17
CA ILE A 6 -22.09 8.21 -81.07
C ILE A 6 -20.81 8.72 -80.41
N ALA A 7 -19.84 9.23 -81.17
CA ALA A 7 -18.67 9.90 -80.62
C ALA A 7 -19.03 11.23 -79.92
N ALA A 8 -20.05 11.96 -80.40
CA ALA A 8 -20.59 13.12 -79.70
C ALA A 8 -21.42 12.73 -78.48
N LEU A 9 -22.14 11.60 -78.47
CA LEU A 9 -22.82 11.12 -77.26
C LEU A 9 -21.84 10.55 -76.23
N PHE A 10 -20.75 9.91 -76.65
CA PHE A 10 -19.65 9.51 -75.76
C PHE A 10 -18.79 10.70 -75.32
N ALA A 11 -18.57 11.71 -76.17
CA ALA A 11 -17.86 12.92 -75.80
C ALA A 11 -18.72 13.85 -74.93
N VAL A 12 -20.04 13.91 -75.14
CA VAL A 12 -20.98 14.67 -74.30
C VAL A 12 -21.27 13.92 -72.98
N GLN A 13 -21.19 12.58 -72.94
CA GLN A 13 -21.14 11.84 -71.67
C GLN A 13 -19.76 11.81 -70.99
N LEU A 14 -18.68 12.22 -71.65
CA LEU A 14 -17.35 12.37 -71.05
C LEU A 14 -16.97 13.82 -70.74
N THR A 15 -17.78 14.81 -71.14
CA THR A 15 -17.51 16.24 -70.87
C THR A 15 -18.49 16.90 -69.91
N GLU A 16 -19.51 16.18 -69.41
CA GLU A 16 -20.32 16.67 -68.28
C GLU A 16 -19.74 16.32 -66.89
N LEU A 17 -18.58 15.67 -66.79
CA LEU A 17 -18.19 14.96 -65.55
C LEU A 17 -16.84 15.29 -64.88
N TYR A 18 -16.03 16.21 -65.39
CA TYR A 18 -14.78 16.63 -64.71
C TYR A 18 -14.47 18.13 -64.82
N ALA A 19 -15.50 18.98 -64.69
CA ALA A 19 -15.27 20.41 -64.59
C ALA A 19 -14.73 20.76 -63.21
N CYS A 20 -13.41 20.65 -63.01
CA CYS A 20 -12.77 21.12 -61.79
C CYS A 20 -13.17 22.59 -61.54
N PRO A 21 -13.57 22.98 -60.33
CA PRO A 21 -13.86 24.38 -60.03
C PRO A 21 -12.67 25.25 -60.41
N HIS A 22 -12.91 26.34 -61.15
CA HIS A 22 -11.84 27.19 -61.69
C HIS A 22 -10.96 27.81 -60.60
N GLU A 23 -11.52 27.99 -59.40
CA GLU A 23 -10.83 28.50 -58.23
C GLU A 23 -9.94 27.45 -57.55
N CYS A 24 -10.05 26.18 -57.92
CA CYS A 24 -9.43 25.03 -57.25
C CYS A 24 -8.48 24.26 -58.17
N VAL A 25 -7.65 23.41 -57.55
CA VAL A 25 -6.76 22.49 -58.25
C VAL A 25 -7.22 21.07 -58.02
N CYS A 26 -7.63 20.38 -59.08
CA CYS A 26 -8.04 18.99 -59.01
C CYS A 26 -6.91 18.07 -59.45
N HIS A 27 -6.64 17.03 -58.66
CA HIS A 27 -5.71 15.97 -59.01
C HIS A 27 -6.37 14.62 -58.77
N ALA A 28 -6.67 13.91 -59.87
CA ALA A 28 -7.48 12.69 -59.85
C ALA A 28 -8.79 12.95 -59.09
N ARG A 29 -9.05 12.18 -58.03
CA ARG A 29 -10.27 12.27 -57.21
C ARG A 29 -10.13 13.26 -56.04
N ARG A 30 -9.15 14.16 -56.07
CA ARG A 30 -8.90 15.15 -55.00
C ARG A 30 -9.09 16.56 -55.52
N VAL A 31 -9.71 17.42 -54.72
CA VAL A 31 -9.97 18.82 -55.04
C VAL A 31 -9.33 19.70 -53.94
N ASP A 32 -8.23 20.39 -54.26
CA ASP A 32 -7.54 21.33 -53.35
C ASP A 32 -7.91 22.78 -53.69
N CYS A 33 -8.71 23.38 -52.81
CA CYS A 33 -9.20 24.74 -52.83
C CYS A 33 -8.62 25.59 -51.69
N ARG A 34 -7.52 25.16 -51.06
CA ARG A 34 -6.98 25.82 -49.87
C ARG A 34 -6.42 27.21 -50.17
N GLY A 35 -6.73 28.20 -49.32
CA GLY A 35 -6.15 29.54 -49.45
C GLY A 35 -6.68 30.36 -50.63
N ARG A 36 -7.82 29.96 -51.23
CA ARG A 36 -8.35 30.53 -52.47
C ARG A 36 -9.34 31.69 -52.27
N ALA A 37 -9.45 32.20 -51.04
CA ALA A 37 -10.37 33.26 -50.65
C ALA A 37 -11.86 32.96 -50.97
N LEU A 38 -12.25 31.69 -50.91
CA LEU A 38 -13.62 31.26 -51.19
C LEU A 38 -14.59 31.69 -50.08
N HIS A 39 -15.79 32.12 -50.47
CA HIS A 39 -16.88 32.46 -49.56
C HIS A 39 -18.00 31.40 -49.49
N ARG A 40 -18.03 30.48 -50.45
CA ARG A 40 -18.94 29.33 -50.53
C ARG A 40 -18.20 28.14 -51.15
N ILE A 41 -18.74 26.94 -50.95
CA ILE A 41 -18.22 25.74 -51.64
C ILE A 41 -18.53 25.87 -53.15
N PRO A 42 -17.58 25.56 -54.05
CA PRO A 42 -17.85 25.62 -55.48
C PRO A 42 -18.91 24.58 -55.90
N ALA A 43 -19.85 24.99 -56.75
CA ALA A 43 -20.96 24.13 -57.17
C ALA A 43 -20.55 23.01 -58.16
N SER A 44 -19.40 23.15 -58.83
CA SER A 44 -18.95 22.25 -59.89
C SER A 44 -17.96 21.17 -59.39
N ILE A 45 -18.11 20.67 -58.16
CA ILE A 45 -17.20 19.62 -57.67
C ILE A 45 -17.50 18.29 -58.40
N PRO A 46 -16.49 17.60 -58.97
CA PRO A 46 -16.70 16.33 -59.66
C PRO A 46 -17.33 15.27 -58.73
N SER A 47 -18.34 14.55 -59.23
CA SER A 47 -19.14 13.59 -58.44
C SER A 47 -18.35 12.39 -57.92
N ASP A 48 -17.23 12.06 -58.57
CA ASP A 48 -16.33 10.99 -58.17
C ASP A 48 -15.29 11.43 -57.11
N THR A 49 -15.28 12.70 -56.70
CA THR A 49 -14.32 13.22 -55.72
C THR A 49 -14.33 12.43 -54.39
N ILE A 50 -13.15 12.12 -53.87
CA ILE A 50 -12.93 11.43 -52.58
C ILE A 50 -12.35 12.34 -51.50
N ASP A 51 -11.55 13.35 -51.87
CA ASP A 51 -10.96 14.27 -50.90
C ASP A 51 -11.15 15.73 -51.35
N ILE A 52 -11.66 16.57 -50.44
CA ILE A 52 -11.82 18.01 -50.66
C ILE A 52 -11.05 18.76 -49.57
N ASP A 53 -10.14 19.65 -49.97
CA ASP A 53 -9.40 20.56 -49.09
C ASP A 53 -9.84 22.00 -49.32
N LEU A 54 -10.66 22.54 -48.43
CA LEU A 54 -11.19 23.90 -48.44
C LEU A 54 -10.58 24.77 -47.32
N ARG A 55 -9.40 24.40 -46.81
CA ARG A 55 -8.80 25.12 -45.67
C ARG A 55 -8.39 26.55 -46.00
N ASP A 56 -8.25 27.39 -44.99
CA ASP A 56 -7.72 28.77 -45.13
C ASP A 56 -8.55 29.65 -46.10
N ASN A 57 -9.87 29.57 -46.01
CA ASN A 57 -10.82 30.35 -46.84
C ASN A 57 -11.70 31.26 -45.96
N SER A 58 -12.78 31.81 -46.52
CA SER A 58 -13.74 32.68 -45.83
C SER A 58 -15.19 32.17 -45.98
N ILE A 59 -15.36 30.85 -46.01
CA ILE A 59 -16.66 30.18 -46.14
C ILE A 59 -17.45 30.35 -44.85
N GLN A 60 -18.69 30.81 -44.96
CA GLN A 60 -19.55 31.09 -43.80
C GLN A 60 -20.66 30.06 -43.60
N HIS A 61 -21.13 29.47 -44.71
CA HIS A 61 -22.24 28.52 -44.71
C HIS A 61 -21.93 27.34 -45.64
N VAL A 62 -22.42 26.16 -45.27
CA VAL A 62 -22.44 24.94 -46.09
C VAL A 62 -23.90 24.53 -46.25
N SER A 63 -24.35 24.27 -47.48
CA SER A 63 -25.75 23.98 -47.81
C SER A 63 -25.89 22.59 -48.43
N ARG A 64 -27.05 21.95 -48.29
CA ARG A 64 -27.23 20.54 -48.69
C ARG A 64 -26.88 20.34 -50.17
N SER A 65 -27.22 21.33 -50.99
CA SER A 65 -26.84 21.43 -52.40
C SER A 65 -25.34 21.42 -52.65
N ASP A 66 -24.51 21.92 -51.73
CA ASP A 66 -23.06 22.02 -51.91
C ASP A 66 -22.36 20.65 -51.83
N LEU A 67 -22.93 19.70 -51.06
CA LEU A 67 -22.39 18.33 -50.95
C LEU A 67 -23.24 17.28 -51.69
N LYS A 68 -24.39 17.68 -52.23
CA LYS A 68 -25.28 16.82 -53.01
C LYS A 68 -24.55 16.33 -54.26
N GLY A 69 -24.60 15.03 -54.52
CA GLY A 69 -23.95 14.42 -55.69
C GLY A 69 -22.49 14.05 -55.48
N LEU A 70 -22.00 14.03 -54.23
CA LEU A 70 -20.65 13.57 -53.86
C LEU A 70 -20.67 12.23 -53.08
N PRO A 71 -21.23 11.14 -53.61
CA PRO A 71 -21.47 9.89 -52.87
C PRO A 71 -20.17 9.15 -52.47
N HIS A 72 -19.05 9.52 -53.07
CA HIS A 72 -17.74 8.90 -52.85
C HIS A 72 -16.85 9.65 -51.87
N LEU A 73 -17.29 10.81 -51.39
CA LEU A 73 -16.46 11.67 -50.55
C LEU A 73 -16.04 10.96 -49.26
N GLN A 74 -14.75 10.94 -48.99
CA GLN A 74 -14.13 10.34 -47.81
C GLN A 74 -13.49 11.40 -46.90
N THR A 75 -12.93 12.47 -47.46
CA THR A 75 -12.28 13.53 -46.68
C THR A 75 -12.85 14.89 -47.04
N LEU A 76 -13.26 15.66 -46.03
CA LEU A 76 -13.69 17.04 -46.16
C LEU A 76 -12.96 17.90 -45.13
N LEU A 77 -12.08 18.79 -45.59
CA LEU A 77 -11.31 19.71 -44.73
C LEU A 77 -11.80 21.14 -44.91
N LEU A 78 -12.44 21.69 -43.88
CA LEU A 78 -13.00 23.04 -43.82
C LEU A 78 -12.30 23.89 -42.75
N SER A 79 -11.08 23.53 -42.36
CA SER A 79 -10.34 24.24 -41.32
C SER A 79 -10.06 25.71 -41.67
N HIS A 80 -9.97 26.61 -40.69
CA HIS A 80 -9.63 28.02 -40.89
C HIS A 80 -10.57 28.73 -41.88
N ASN A 81 -11.87 28.65 -41.61
CA ASN A 81 -12.93 29.34 -42.34
C ASN A 81 -13.72 30.25 -41.38
N ARG A 82 -14.93 30.68 -41.77
CA ARG A 82 -15.80 31.55 -40.97
C ARG A 82 -17.17 30.90 -40.67
N ILE A 83 -17.22 29.60 -40.47
CA ILE A 83 -18.49 28.89 -40.26
C ILE A 83 -18.98 29.11 -38.81
N HIS A 84 -20.22 29.57 -38.62
CA HIS A 84 -20.74 30.02 -37.32
C HIS A 84 -21.77 29.07 -36.66
N HIS A 85 -22.57 28.34 -37.43
CA HIS A 85 -23.65 27.48 -36.92
C HIS A 85 -23.69 26.12 -37.65
N ILE A 86 -24.11 25.06 -36.94
CA ILE A 86 -24.26 23.69 -37.49
C ILE A 86 -25.72 23.29 -37.69
N GLU A 87 -26.64 23.87 -36.92
CA GLU A 87 -28.07 23.55 -36.93
C GLU A 87 -28.73 23.83 -38.27
N GLU A 88 -28.33 24.91 -38.97
CA GLU A 88 -28.82 25.21 -40.32
C GLU A 88 -27.96 24.59 -41.45
N VAL A 89 -26.80 24.02 -41.11
CA VAL A 89 -25.68 23.86 -42.06
C VAL A 89 -25.13 22.43 -42.13
N ILE A 90 -25.45 21.50 -41.23
CA ILE A 90 -24.84 20.15 -41.31
C ILE A 90 -25.85 19.04 -41.01
N GLN A 91 -26.87 19.34 -40.20
CA GLN A 91 -27.85 18.35 -39.72
C GLN A 91 -28.44 17.50 -40.85
N ASN A 92 -28.68 18.02 -42.06
CA ASN A 92 -29.23 17.26 -43.20
C ASN A 92 -28.28 17.16 -44.41
N ILE A 93 -27.04 17.63 -44.28
CA ILE A 93 -26.08 17.72 -45.38
C ILE A 93 -25.19 16.49 -45.44
N LEU A 94 -24.75 16.00 -44.28
CA LEU A 94 -23.82 14.89 -44.22
C LEU A 94 -24.43 13.55 -44.67
N ASP A 95 -25.76 13.47 -44.72
CA ASP A 95 -26.49 12.36 -45.32
C ASP A 95 -26.16 12.18 -46.82
N GLU A 96 -25.79 13.26 -47.51
CA GLU A 96 -25.39 13.24 -48.93
C GLU A 96 -23.99 12.63 -49.15
N VAL A 97 -23.19 12.53 -48.08
CA VAL A 97 -21.80 12.05 -48.13
C VAL A 97 -21.60 10.82 -47.21
N PRO A 98 -22.30 9.70 -47.47
CA PRO A 98 -22.36 8.57 -46.54
C PRO A 98 -21.02 7.82 -46.36
N LYS A 99 -20.06 8.03 -47.26
CA LYS A 99 -18.72 7.41 -47.21
C LYS A 99 -17.69 8.27 -46.47
N LEU A 100 -18.09 9.40 -45.90
CA LEU A 100 -17.18 10.32 -45.24
C LEU A 100 -16.47 9.64 -44.06
N ARG A 101 -15.14 9.68 -44.08
CA ARG A 101 -14.24 9.11 -43.07
C ARG A 101 -13.53 10.19 -42.26
N ARG A 102 -13.27 11.37 -42.83
CA ARG A 102 -12.57 12.46 -42.17
C ARG A 102 -13.27 13.79 -42.42
N LEU A 103 -13.62 14.46 -41.32
CA LEU A 103 -14.22 15.79 -41.32
C LEU A 103 -13.40 16.70 -40.40
N SER A 104 -12.89 17.81 -40.94
CA SER A 104 -12.24 18.86 -40.13
C SER A 104 -12.97 20.19 -40.30
N LEU A 105 -13.49 20.72 -39.20
CA LEU A 105 -14.15 22.01 -39.04
C LEU A 105 -13.33 22.93 -38.13
N SER A 106 -12.07 22.62 -37.88
CA SER A 106 -11.25 23.35 -36.90
C SER A 106 -11.00 24.82 -37.25
N ARG A 107 -10.80 25.70 -36.27
CA ARG A 107 -10.50 27.13 -36.50
C ARG A 107 -11.59 27.84 -37.29
N ASN A 108 -12.84 27.55 -36.93
CA ASN A 108 -14.04 28.25 -37.38
C ASN A 108 -14.65 29.01 -36.18
N PHE A 109 -15.92 29.38 -36.26
CA PHE A 109 -16.63 30.15 -35.23
C PHE A 109 -17.88 29.44 -34.71
N LEU A 110 -17.89 28.11 -34.77
CA LEU A 110 -19.02 27.28 -34.35
C LEU A 110 -19.31 27.48 -32.87
N LYS A 111 -20.56 27.81 -32.52
CA LYS A 111 -20.98 28.05 -31.13
C LYS A 111 -21.61 26.84 -30.43
N TRP A 112 -22.32 25.99 -31.17
CA TRP A 112 -22.93 24.78 -30.62
C TRP A 112 -22.92 23.65 -31.63
N LEU A 113 -22.89 22.42 -31.11
CA LEU A 113 -23.11 21.17 -31.86
C LEU A 113 -24.43 20.59 -31.32
N PRO A 114 -25.60 20.84 -31.94
CA PRO A 114 -26.88 20.42 -31.37
C PRO A 114 -27.04 18.90 -31.39
N ASN A 115 -28.07 18.37 -30.70
CA ASN A 115 -28.50 16.98 -30.84
C ASN A 115 -28.72 16.72 -32.33
N LEU A 116 -27.81 15.96 -32.94
CA LEU A 116 -27.90 15.55 -34.32
C LEU A 116 -29.01 14.51 -34.42
N SER A 117 -30.26 14.97 -34.43
CA SER A 117 -31.43 14.16 -34.78
C SER A 117 -31.29 13.53 -36.17
N SER A 118 -30.34 14.02 -36.97
CA SER A 118 -29.78 13.40 -38.16
C SER A 118 -28.24 13.32 -38.05
N ARG A 119 -27.87 12.07 -37.74
CA ARG A 119 -26.59 11.38 -37.53
C ARG A 119 -25.36 11.98 -38.24
N LEU A 120 -24.23 12.11 -37.54
CA LEU A 120 -22.91 12.09 -38.20
C LEU A 120 -22.78 10.80 -39.04
N PRO A 121 -22.06 10.81 -40.18
CA PRO A 121 -21.92 9.62 -41.02
C PRO A 121 -21.39 8.41 -40.25
N ASN A 122 -22.02 7.25 -40.43
CA ASN A 122 -21.61 6.02 -39.73
C ASN A 122 -20.16 5.60 -40.02
N ASN A 123 -19.62 5.99 -41.18
CA ASN A 123 -18.27 5.68 -41.63
C ASN A 123 -17.20 6.65 -41.12
N LEU A 124 -17.59 7.68 -40.38
CA LEU A 124 -16.67 8.70 -39.90
C LEU A 124 -15.65 8.08 -38.93
N MET A 125 -14.37 8.31 -39.20
CA MET A 125 -13.24 7.83 -38.41
C MET A 125 -12.51 8.97 -37.69
N TYR A 126 -12.48 10.16 -38.29
CA TYR A 126 -11.74 11.32 -37.76
C TYR A 126 -12.61 12.56 -37.80
N PHE A 127 -12.90 13.13 -36.63
CA PHE A 127 -13.65 14.37 -36.49
C PHE A 127 -12.80 15.41 -35.76
N ASP A 128 -12.60 16.57 -36.37
CA ASP A 128 -11.76 17.64 -35.82
C ASP A 128 -12.47 18.98 -35.86
N ALA A 129 -12.88 19.50 -34.71
CA ALA A 129 -13.48 20.81 -34.53
C ALA A 129 -12.69 21.68 -33.54
N HIS A 130 -11.36 21.50 -33.43
CA HIS A 130 -10.55 22.30 -32.51
C HIS A 130 -10.57 23.80 -32.83
N ALA A 131 -10.26 24.67 -31.86
CA ALA A 131 -10.17 26.12 -32.01
C ALA A 131 -11.44 26.76 -32.59
N ASN A 132 -12.61 26.30 -32.13
CA ASN A 132 -13.92 26.91 -32.44
C ASN A 132 -14.42 27.71 -31.22
N ARG A 133 -15.74 27.95 -31.12
CA ARG A 133 -16.39 28.63 -29.99
C ARG A 133 -17.45 27.73 -29.35
N LEU A 134 -17.27 26.41 -29.40
CA LEU A 134 -18.31 25.47 -28.98
C LEU A 134 -18.52 25.60 -27.48
N GLU A 135 -19.74 25.90 -27.07
CA GLU A 135 -20.15 26.05 -25.66
C GLU A 135 -20.85 24.79 -25.15
N VAL A 136 -21.66 24.15 -26.02
CA VAL A 136 -22.46 22.97 -25.69
C VAL A 136 -22.36 21.92 -26.80
N LEU A 137 -22.21 20.64 -26.40
CA LEU A 137 -22.38 19.48 -27.27
C LEU A 137 -23.77 18.86 -27.06
N GLY A 138 -24.37 18.33 -28.12
CA GLY A 138 -25.59 17.53 -28.05
C GLY A 138 -25.30 16.14 -27.46
N SER A 139 -26.18 15.65 -26.59
CA SER A 139 -26.02 14.37 -25.89
C SER A 139 -25.96 13.14 -26.81
N SER A 140 -26.38 13.28 -28.07
CA SER A 140 -26.39 12.21 -29.06
C SER A 140 -25.46 12.43 -30.26
N VAL A 141 -24.60 13.46 -30.21
CA VAL A 141 -23.81 13.93 -31.36
C VAL A 141 -22.98 12.82 -32.03
N PHE A 142 -22.41 11.88 -31.27
CA PHE A 142 -21.61 10.76 -31.80
C PHE A 142 -22.32 9.39 -31.78
N ARG A 143 -23.58 9.34 -31.33
CA ARG A 143 -24.29 8.09 -31.01
C ARG A 143 -24.31 7.08 -32.17
N TYR A 144 -24.37 7.58 -33.39
CA TYR A 144 -24.53 6.76 -34.60
C TYR A 144 -23.27 6.59 -35.44
N SER A 145 -22.11 7.07 -34.95
CA SER A 145 -20.83 6.98 -35.68
C SER A 145 -19.83 6.06 -34.95
N PRO A 146 -20.13 4.76 -34.77
CA PRO A 146 -19.34 3.87 -33.91
C PRO A 146 -17.90 3.65 -34.39
N ASN A 147 -17.61 3.97 -35.65
CA ASN A 147 -16.30 3.81 -36.28
C ASN A 147 -15.32 4.95 -36.00
N ILE A 148 -15.73 5.99 -35.28
CA ILE A 148 -14.85 7.10 -34.94
C ILE A 148 -13.66 6.58 -34.14
N ARG A 149 -12.46 6.94 -34.61
CA ARG A 149 -11.17 6.61 -34.00
C ARG A 149 -10.53 7.82 -33.34
N ALA A 150 -10.74 9.02 -33.85
CA ALA A 150 -10.26 10.22 -33.20
C ALA A 150 -11.24 11.39 -33.27
N VAL A 151 -11.39 12.08 -32.14
CA VAL A 151 -12.15 13.31 -31.97
C VAL A 151 -11.21 14.41 -31.49
N ASN A 152 -11.22 15.57 -32.13
CA ASN A 152 -10.49 16.74 -31.66
C ASN A 152 -11.42 17.93 -31.42
N LEU A 153 -11.46 18.39 -30.18
CA LEU A 153 -12.28 19.49 -29.69
C LEU A 153 -11.44 20.49 -28.88
N ASP A 154 -10.11 20.47 -28.99
CA ASP A 154 -9.21 21.42 -28.30
C ASP A 154 -9.60 22.88 -28.55
N ALA A 155 -9.22 23.80 -27.66
CA ALA A 155 -9.37 25.24 -27.81
C ALA A 155 -10.81 25.70 -28.14
N ASN A 156 -11.80 25.11 -27.47
CA ASN A 156 -13.19 25.52 -27.56
C ASN A 156 -13.65 26.18 -26.25
N ASN A 157 -14.95 26.49 -26.13
CA ASN A 157 -15.52 27.10 -24.93
C ASN A 157 -16.37 26.11 -24.12
N LEU A 158 -16.07 24.81 -24.23
CA LEU A 158 -16.86 23.75 -23.61
C LEU A 158 -16.61 23.78 -22.11
N GLN A 159 -17.68 23.93 -21.34
CA GLN A 159 -17.62 23.84 -19.88
C GLN A 159 -17.97 22.44 -19.38
N THR A 160 -18.79 21.69 -20.13
CA THR A 160 -19.27 20.37 -19.71
C THR A 160 -19.42 19.45 -20.93
N LEU A 161 -19.49 18.14 -20.69
CA LEU A 161 -19.76 17.15 -21.72
C LEU A 161 -21.01 16.35 -21.32
N PRO A 162 -22.03 16.25 -22.18
CA PRO A 162 -23.23 15.47 -21.86
C PRO A 162 -22.92 14.01 -21.55
N GLU A 163 -23.73 13.40 -20.69
CA GLU A 163 -23.62 11.97 -20.40
C GLU A 163 -23.82 11.12 -21.67
N GLY A 164 -23.03 10.06 -21.82
CA GLY A 164 -23.08 9.19 -22.99
C GLY A 164 -22.45 9.77 -24.27
N THR A 165 -21.82 10.96 -24.25
CA THR A 165 -21.20 11.57 -25.44
C THR A 165 -20.28 10.61 -26.20
N PHE A 166 -19.51 9.77 -25.50
CA PHE A 166 -18.57 8.81 -26.11
C PHE A 166 -18.96 7.33 -25.95
N SER A 167 -20.10 7.03 -25.33
CA SER A 167 -20.42 5.68 -24.84
C SER A 167 -20.53 4.61 -25.94
N ASN A 168 -20.87 5.00 -27.17
CA ASN A 168 -21.04 4.08 -28.30
C ASN A 168 -19.82 3.98 -29.24
N LEU A 169 -18.71 4.66 -28.93
CA LEU A 169 -17.54 4.74 -29.81
C LEU A 169 -16.48 3.69 -29.45
N LYS A 170 -16.77 2.42 -29.75
CA LYS A 170 -15.91 1.27 -29.40
C LYS A 170 -14.52 1.30 -30.06
N HIS A 171 -14.38 2.00 -31.18
CA HIS A 171 -13.10 2.13 -31.90
C HIS A 171 -12.36 3.44 -31.59
N LEU A 172 -12.91 4.28 -30.72
CA LEU A 172 -12.31 5.58 -30.39
C LEU A 172 -11.00 5.38 -29.67
N ARG A 173 -9.93 5.84 -30.29
CA ARG A 173 -8.56 5.80 -29.79
C ARG A 173 -8.06 7.14 -29.27
N LYS A 174 -8.57 8.27 -29.75
CA LYS A 174 -8.04 9.58 -29.36
C LYS A 174 -9.14 10.62 -29.20
N VAL A 175 -9.10 11.36 -28.10
CA VAL A 175 -10.00 12.48 -27.80
C VAL A 175 -9.17 13.64 -27.28
N HIS A 176 -9.21 14.77 -27.98
CA HIS A 176 -8.50 16.00 -27.63
C HIS A 176 -9.51 17.03 -27.11
N LEU A 177 -9.31 17.54 -25.89
CA LEU A 177 -10.19 18.50 -25.19
C LEU A 177 -9.39 19.66 -24.52
N GLU A 178 -8.11 19.83 -24.84
CA GLU A 178 -7.20 20.82 -24.24
C GLU A 178 -7.71 22.24 -24.49
N GLU A 179 -7.32 23.22 -23.67
CA GLU A 179 -7.69 24.63 -23.87
C GLU A 179 -9.23 24.88 -23.93
N ASN A 180 -10.04 24.01 -23.33
CA ASN A 180 -11.45 24.26 -23.04
C ASN A 180 -11.61 24.65 -21.56
N PRO A 181 -12.51 25.58 -21.21
CA PRO A 181 -12.79 25.96 -19.82
C PRO A 181 -13.70 24.91 -19.16
N LEU A 182 -13.30 23.64 -19.20
CA LEU A 182 -14.09 22.54 -18.64
C LEU A 182 -14.17 22.69 -17.12
N ASN A 183 -15.38 22.60 -16.58
CA ASN A 183 -15.61 22.60 -15.14
C ASN A 183 -15.14 21.25 -14.59
N CYS A 184 -14.21 21.28 -13.64
CA CYS A 184 -13.74 20.07 -12.96
C CYS A 184 -14.73 19.63 -11.88
N ASP A 185 -15.97 19.39 -12.29
CA ASP A 185 -17.08 18.93 -11.46
C ASP A 185 -17.66 17.61 -12.02
N CYS A 186 -18.75 17.15 -11.44
CA CYS A 186 -19.36 15.87 -11.80
C CYS A 186 -19.87 15.79 -13.23
N ARG A 187 -19.97 16.90 -13.94
CA ARG A 187 -20.33 16.92 -15.36
C ARG A 187 -19.18 16.45 -16.25
N LEU A 188 -17.97 16.25 -15.71
CA LEU A 188 -16.85 15.62 -16.40
C LEU A 188 -16.79 14.08 -16.23
N LEU A 189 -17.69 13.48 -15.44
CA LEU A 189 -17.71 12.04 -15.14
C LEU A 189 -17.84 11.17 -16.41
N VAL A 190 -18.46 11.69 -17.48
CA VAL A 190 -18.60 10.98 -18.75
C VAL A 190 -17.25 10.61 -19.38
N VAL A 191 -16.23 11.47 -19.18
CA VAL A 191 -14.87 11.25 -19.67
C VAL A 191 -14.21 10.12 -18.90
N TYR A 192 -14.43 10.05 -17.58
CA TYR A 192 -13.96 8.98 -16.71
C TYR A 192 -14.63 7.63 -17.03
N VAL A 193 -15.96 7.60 -17.16
CA VAL A 193 -16.73 6.37 -17.49
C VAL A 193 -16.32 5.79 -18.83
N PHE A 194 -16.09 6.64 -19.85
CA PHE A 194 -15.59 6.19 -21.15
C PHE A 194 -14.23 5.50 -21.07
N VAL A 195 -13.32 6.02 -20.23
CA VAL A 195 -12.00 5.41 -20.03
C VAL A 195 -12.10 4.11 -19.23
N LYS A 196 -13.01 4.02 -18.25
CA LYS A 196 -13.21 2.85 -17.37
C LYS A 196 -13.82 1.64 -18.11
N ASN A 197 -14.82 1.86 -18.97
CA ASN A 197 -15.58 0.78 -19.61
C ASN A 197 -14.80 -0.04 -20.68
N ASP A 198 -13.59 0.36 -21.06
CA ASP A 198 -12.76 -0.31 -22.08
C ASP A 198 -11.53 -1.03 -21.47
N THR A 199 -11.49 -1.16 -20.13
CA THR A 199 -10.33 -1.60 -19.34
C THR A 199 -10.00 -3.10 -19.42
N ALA A 200 -10.82 -3.92 -20.08
CA ALA A 200 -10.53 -5.36 -20.26
C ALA A 200 -9.25 -5.63 -21.08
N ASN A 201 -8.71 -4.64 -21.80
CA ASN A 201 -7.51 -4.77 -22.63
C ASN A 201 -6.32 -3.88 -22.21
N PHE A 202 -6.37 -3.22 -21.05
CA PHE A 202 -5.31 -2.29 -20.61
C PHE A 202 -4.56 -2.78 -19.35
N GLY A 203 -3.23 -2.66 -19.36
CA GLY A 203 -2.34 -3.07 -18.26
C GLY A 203 -2.40 -2.17 -17.01
N PHE A 204 -1.78 -2.64 -15.92
CA PHE A 204 -1.87 -2.13 -14.53
C PHE A 204 -1.68 -0.60 -14.34
N ARG A 205 -0.92 0.07 -15.22
CA ARG A 205 -0.63 1.51 -15.16
C ARG A 205 -1.87 2.41 -15.37
N TRP A 206 -2.86 1.90 -16.11
CA TRP A 206 -4.10 2.60 -16.49
C TRP A 206 -5.10 2.73 -15.35
N ARG A 207 -5.14 1.73 -14.45
CA ARG A 207 -6.01 1.74 -13.26
C ARG A 207 -5.68 2.90 -12.32
N ASN A 208 -4.40 3.23 -12.13
CA ASN A 208 -3.96 4.29 -11.21
C ASN A 208 -4.24 5.73 -11.71
N GLN A 209 -4.18 5.99 -13.03
CA GLN A 209 -4.54 7.30 -13.59
C GLN A 209 -6.05 7.54 -13.61
N LEU A 210 -6.85 6.49 -13.86
CA LEU A 210 -8.31 6.50 -13.68
C LEU A 210 -8.69 6.82 -12.23
N GLN A 211 -8.04 6.18 -11.26
CA GLN A 211 -8.28 6.38 -9.83
C GLN A 211 -7.86 7.79 -9.34
N TYR A 212 -6.84 8.40 -9.97
CA TYR A 212 -6.45 9.79 -9.72
C TYR A 212 -7.51 10.80 -10.22
N LEU A 213 -8.13 10.53 -11.37
CA LEU A 213 -9.22 11.35 -11.90
C LEU A 213 -10.52 11.19 -11.11
N GLN A 214 -10.81 9.98 -10.65
CA GLN A 214 -11.93 9.70 -9.75
C GLN A 214 -11.78 10.47 -8.43
N GLY A 215 -10.57 10.49 -7.85
CA GLY A 215 -10.27 11.22 -6.60
C GLY A 215 -10.47 12.74 -6.72
N ARG A 216 -10.02 13.37 -7.80
CA ARG A 216 -10.23 14.83 -8.00
C ARG A 216 -11.67 15.22 -8.34
N LEU A 217 -12.42 14.34 -9.01
CA LEU A 217 -13.84 14.57 -9.28
C LEU A 217 -14.69 14.34 -8.01
N SER A 218 -14.29 13.42 -7.12
CA SER A 218 -14.97 13.19 -5.83
C SER A 218 -14.68 14.24 -4.75
N GLU A 219 -13.57 14.99 -4.88
CA GLU A 219 -13.20 16.11 -3.98
C GLU A 219 -13.92 17.44 -4.31
N SER A 220 -14.71 17.52 -5.39
CA SER A 220 -15.51 18.71 -5.74
C SER A 220 -16.85 18.71 -4.97
N PRO A 221 -17.19 19.76 -4.19
CA PRO A 221 -18.39 19.78 -3.34
C PRO A 221 -19.71 19.76 -4.12
N LEU A 222 -19.69 20.01 -5.44
CA LEU A 222 -20.86 19.92 -6.34
C LEU A 222 -21.19 18.47 -6.76
N CYS A 223 -20.37 17.50 -6.37
CA CYS A 223 -20.49 16.09 -6.79
C CYS A 223 -21.30 15.18 -5.85
N PHE A 224 -21.64 15.69 -4.67
CA PHE A 224 -22.64 15.12 -3.76
C PHE A 224 -23.79 16.13 -3.73
N ASN A 225 -25.05 15.89 -4.08
CA ASN A 225 -25.92 14.72 -4.17
C ASN A 225 -27.19 15.15 -4.98
N PRO A 226 -28.23 14.29 -5.12
CA PRO A 226 -29.56 14.81 -4.75
C PRO A 226 -30.39 13.80 -3.93
N PRO A 227 -31.47 14.18 -3.20
CA PRO A 227 -31.86 15.49 -2.66
C PRO A 227 -32.38 15.41 -1.19
N SER A 228 -31.79 16.13 -0.23
CA SER A 228 -32.50 16.71 0.94
C SER A 228 -31.52 17.37 1.92
N MET A 229 -31.96 18.50 2.53
CA MET A 229 -31.27 19.38 3.50
C MET A 229 -30.40 20.44 2.81
N ARG A 230 -30.82 21.71 2.62
CA ARG A 230 -31.36 22.76 3.52
C ARG A 230 -30.45 23.12 4.71
N ASP A 231 -29.85 24.31 4.59
CA ASP A 231 -29.50 25.36 5.57
C ASP A 231 -28.46 24.99 6.65
N GLU A 232 -27.32 25.65 6.93
CA GLU A 232 -26.43 26.77 6.51
C GLU A 232 -25.15 26.67 7.44
N PRO A 233 -24.06 27.46 7.33
CA PRO A 233 -23.54 28.26 6.22
C PRO A 233 -22.13 27.82 5.78
N LEU A 234 -21.88 28.01 4.48
CA LEU A 234 -20.66 27.69 3.75
C LEU A 234 -19.55 28.71 4.02
N LEU A 235 -18.32 28.24 4.25
CA LEU A 235 -17.14 28.98 3.80
C LEU A 235 -17.22 29.02 2.27
N LYS A 236 -17.53 30.21 1.73
CA LYS A 236 -17.62 30.49 0.30
C LYS A 236 -16.31 30.11 -0.41
N ILE A 237 -16.36 29.05 -1.21
CA ILE A 237 -15.47 28.89 -2.38
C ILE A 237 -16.38 29.10 -3.59
N ASP A 238 -16.08 30.09 -4.41
CA ASP A 238 -16.87 30.44 -5.58
C ASP A 238 -16.71 29.32 -6.65
N PRO A 239 -17.80 28.75 -7.21
CA PRO A 239 -17.72 27.71 -8.24
C PRO A 239 -16.95 28.11 -9.51
N GLU A 240 -16.62 29.39 -9.68
CA GLU A 240 -15.80 29.88 -10.79
C GLU A 240 -14.28 29.60 -10.64
N ASP A 241 -13.82 29.13 -9.48
CA ASP A 241 -12.37 29.07 -9.16
C ASP A 241 -11.64 27.77 -9.56
N LEU A 242 -12.34 26.77 -10.12
CA LEU A 242 -11.77 25.50 -10.58
C LEU A 242 -11.99 25.27 -12.08
N ARG A 243 -11.02 25.73 -12.90
CA ARG A 243 -11.01 25.50 -14.35
C ARG A 243 -10.01 24.40 -14.75
N CYS A 244 -10.43 23.50 -15.65
CA CYS A 244 -9.52 22.56 -16.32
C CYS A 244 -8.76 23.31 -17.41
N TYR A 245 -7.43 23.36 -17.36
CA TYR A 245 -6.64 24.09 -18.36
C TYR A 245 -6.01 23.16 -19.41
N LYS A 246 -5.93 21.84 -19.17
CA LYS A 246 -5.51 20.83 -20.16
C LYS A 246 -6.26 19.51 -19.98
N ALA A 247 -7.00 19.05 -20.99
CA ALA A 247 -7.65 17.74 -21.02
C ALA A 247 -7.37 17.02 -22.35
N ALA A 248 -6.63 15.92 -22.36
CA ALA A 248 -6.41 15.10 -23.55
C ALA A 248 -6.37 13.61 -23.21
N ILE A 249 -6.95 12.78 -24.07
CA ILE A 249 -7.06 11.33 -23.92
C ILE A 249 -6.56 10.67 -25.20
N SER A 250 -5.55 9.82 -25.10
CA SER A 250 -4.98 9.09 -26.23
C SER A 250 -4.71 7.63 -25.84
N LYS A 251 -5.53 6.71 -26.37
CA LYS A 251 -5.41 5.26 -26.20
C LYS A 251 -4.19 4.69 -26.91
N ASP A 252 -3.84 5.16 -28.11
CA ASP A 252 -2.72 4.61 -28.91
C ASP A 252 -1.33 4.97 -28.37
N LEU A 253 -1.26 6.05 -27.58
CA LEU A 253 -0.04 6.50 -26.94
C LEU A 253 -0.02 6.16 -25.46
N GLU A 254 -1.06 5.48 -24.96
CA GLU A 254 -1.16 5.16 -23.54
C GLU A 254 -0.96 6.44 -22.69
N ARG A 255 -1.77 7.48 -22.93
CA ARG A 255 -1.71 8.76 -22.19
C ARG A 255 -3.08 9.40 -21.96
N ILE A 256 -3.39 9.72 -20.70
CA ILE A 256 -4.50 10.60 -20.31
C ILE A 256 -3.92 11.76 -19.50
N PHE A 257 -4.19 12.99 -19.93
CA PHE A 257 -3.82 14.23 -19.25
C PHE A 257 -5.09 14.98 -18.90
N LEU A 258 -5.36 15.19 -17.61
CA LEU A 258 -6.44 16.04 -17.14
C LEU A 258 -5.86 16.90 -16.02
N HIS A 259 -5.60 18.16 -16.34
CA HIS A 259 -4.95 19.13 -15.47
C HIS A 259 -5.95 20.23 -15.11
N CYS A 260 -6.57 20.05 -13.94
CA CYS A 260 -7.35 21.08 -13.25
C CYS A 260 -6.43 21.87 -12.31
N SER A 261 -6.52 23.20 -12.31
CA SER A 261 -5.82 24.05 -11.33
C SER A 261 -6.77 25.09 -10.76
N HIS A 262 -6.61 25.38 -9.46
CA HIS A 262 -7.26 26.49 -8.76
C HIS A 262 -6.54 27.79 -9.13
N GLN A 263 -7.24 28.85 -9.50
CA GLN A 263 -6.60 30.06 -10.03
C GLN A 263 -6.34 31.11 -8.93
N ALA A 264 -5.08 31.25 -8.49
CA ALA A 264 -4.49 32.50 -8.02
C ALA A 264 -2.99 32.32 -7.73
N ASP A 265 -2.15 32.32 -8.77
CA ASP A 265 -0.78 32.82 -8.67
C ASP A 265 -0.26 33.21 -10.06
N SER A 266 -0.24 34.53 -10.30
CA SER A 266 0.50 35.26 -11.33
C SER A 266 0.49 34.71 -12.77
N VAL A 267 -0.55 35.06 -13.53
CA VAL A 267 -0.48 35.19 -14.99
C VAL A 267 -0.36 36.67 -15.34
N THR A 268 0.86 37.16 -15.54
CA THR A 268 1.10 38.39 -16.30
C THR A 268 1.45 38.03 -17.74
N TRP A 269 0.53 38.43 -18.60
CA TRP A 269 0.56 38.31 -20.05
C TRP A 269 1.70 39.09 -20.70
N LEU A 270 2.40 38.46 -21.64
CA LEU A 270 2.89 39.15 -22.85
C LEU A 270 2.58 38.30 -24.08
N TYR A 271 1.39 38.51 -24.64
CA TYR A 271 1.16 38.24 -26.06
C TYR A 271 2.02 39.21 -26.88
N ARG A 272 2.89 38.70 -27.74
CA ARG A 272 3.23 39.40 -28.99
C ARG A 272 3.33 38.42 -30.14
N LYS A 273 2.24 38.35 -30.91
CA LYS A 273 2.22 37.77 -32.25
C LYS A 273 2.66 38.85 -33.24
N ARG A 274 3.87 38.72 -33.79
CA ARG A 274 4.21 39.15 -35.16
C ARG A 274 5.49 38.40 -35.56
N ARG A 275 5.37 37.42 -36.45
CA ARG A 275 6.54 36.82 -37.11
C ARG A 275 6.76 37.56 -38.42
N GLN A 276 7.79 38.39 -38.43
CA GLN A 276 8.54 38.79 -39.63
C GLN A 276 9.64 37.75 -39.89
N LEU A 277 10.08 37.59 -41.14
CA LEU A 277 11.14 36.68 -41.57
C LEU A 277 12.48 36.95 -40.83
N HIS A 278 13.28 35.93 -40.52
CA HIS A 278 14.54 36.07 -39.74
C HIS A 278 15.77 35.43 -40.40
N ALA A 279 16.93 36.10 -40.22
CA ALA A 279 18.29 35.84 -40.74
C ALA A 279 19.01 34.56 -40.19
N PRO A 280 20.17 34.15 -40.75
CA PRO A 280 20.98 33.00 -40.29
C PRO A 280 21.51 33.16 -38.85
N SER A 281 21.71 32.05 -38.11
CA SER A 281 22.12 32.07 -36.69
C SER A 281 22.83 30.78 -36.21
N PRO A 282 23.81 30.87 -35.28
CA PRO A 282 24.48 29.71 -34.69
C PRO A 282 23.53 28.85 -33.82
N PRO A 283 23.91 27.61 -33.46
CA PRO A 283 23.07 26.74 -32.66
C PRO A 283 22.92 27.29 -31.24
N ARG A 284 21.72 27.26 -30.70
CA ARG A 284 21.43 27.62 -29.30
C ARG A 284 20.40 26.65 -28.74
N PHE A 285 20.66 26.12 -27.54
CA PHE A 285 19.68 25.30 -26.85
C PHE A 285 18.41 26.10 -26.55
N THR A 286 17.27 25.55 -26.96
CA THR A 286 15.95 25.93 -26.47
C THR A 286 15.50 25.05 -25.32
N LEU A 287 15.99 23.80 -25.28
CA LEU A 287 15.80 22.90 -24.15
C LEU A 287 17.10 22.13 -23.91
N LYS A 288 17.66 22.28 -22.71
CA LYS A 288 18.83 21.51 -22.29
C LYS A 288 18.38 20.22 -21.58
N PRO A 289 19.20 19.16 -21.61
CA PRO A 289 18.98 17.98 -20.78
C PRO A 289 18.86 18.38 -19.30
N ASN A 290 17.95 17.75 -18.56
CA ASN A 290 17.71 18.05 -17.14
C ASN A 290 18.04 16.83 -16.27
N SER A 291 18.78 17.03 -15.19
CA SER A 291 19.06 15.98 -14.22
C SER A 291 17.79 15.52 -13.51
N ARG A 292 17.57 14.21 -13.42
CA ARG A 292 16.35 13.65 -12.81
C ARG A 292 16.57 12.29 -12.17
N THR A 293 15.74 12.02 -11.18
CA THR A 293 15.68 10.75 -10.46
C THR A 293 14.54 9.90 -11.01
N HIS A 294 14.73 8.60 -11.18
CA HIS A 294 13.85 7.70 -11.89
C HIS A 294 13.57 6.43 -11.07
N ARG A 295 12.55 5.64 -11.41
CA ARG A 295 12.36 4.34 -10.75
C ARG A 295 13.17 3.28 -11.48
N GLU A 296 13.61 2.25 -10.76
CA GLU A 296 14.30 1.13 -11.39
C GLU A 296 13.37 0.46 -12.42
N GLY A 297 13.92 0.10 -13.58
CA GLY A 297 13.16 -0.45 -14.69
C GLY A 297 12.33 0.58 -15.48
N ALA A 298 12.33 1.87 -15.12
CA ALA A 298 11.60 2.89 -15.86
C ALA A 298 12.22 3.16 -17.24
N SER A 299 11.41 3.64 -18.18
CA SER A 299 11.89 4.19 -19.45
C SER A 299 12.23 5.66 -19.23
N VAL A 300 13.52 6.00 -19.29
CA VAL A 300 14.02 7.36 -19.05
C VAL A 300 14.18 8.09 -20.37
N ARG A 301 13.55 9.26 -20.50
CA ARG A 301 13.65 10.11 -21.68
C ARG A 301 14.42 11.38 -21.34
N ILE A 302 15.41 11.68 -22.16
CA ILE A 302 16.28 12.84 -22.06
C ILE A 302 16.08 13.68 -23.33
N ASP A 303 15.59 14.90 -23.16
CA ASP A 303 15.27 15.80 -24.27
C ASP A 303 16.38 16.84 -24.47
N CYS A 304 16.62 17.17 -25.73
CA CYS A 304 17.56 18.20 -26.15
C CYS A 304 17.04 18.88 -27.40
N GLU A 305 16.69 20.15 -27.29
CA GLU A 305 16.21 20.95 -28.42
C GLU A 305 17.13 22.12 -28.67
N VAL A 306 17.43 22.33 -29.95
CA VAL A 306 18.32 23.37 -30.41
C VAL A 306 17.70 24.10 -31.58
N THR A 307 17.93 25.41 -31.60
CA THR A 307 17.56 26.29 -32.71
C THR A 307 18.82 26.81 -33.37
N GLY A 308 18.75 27.07 -34.67
CA GLY A 308 19.88 27.56 -35.46
C GLY A 308 19.48 27.59 -36.93
N LYS A 309 20.11 28.46 -37.70
CA LYS A 309 19.88 28.61 -39.14
C LYS A 309 21.23 28.66 -39.85
N PRO A 310 21.62 27.63 -40.63
CA PRO A 310 20.88 26.40 -40.95
C PRO A 310 20.62 25.48 -39.73
N ARG A 311 19.67 24.55 -39.88
CA ARG A 311 19.23 23.66 -38.80
C ARG A 311 20.40 22.81 -38.26
N PRO A 312 20.69 22.83 -36.95
CA PRO A 312 21.84 22.10 -36.39
C PRO A 312 21.65 20.57 -36.36
N THR A 313 22.76 19.84 -36.47
CA THR A 313 22.82 18.37 -36.32
C THR A 313 23.12 18.01 -34.87
N ILE A 314 22.43 17.02 -34.30
CA ILE A 314 22.53 16.64 -32.87
C ILE A 314 23.17 15.25 -32.68
N LYS A 315 24.04 15.13 -31.67
CA LYS A 315 24.66 13.88 -31.20
C LYS A 315 24.57 13.74 -29.67
N TRP A 316 24.47 12.50 -29.18
CA TRP A 316 24.37 12.18 -27.75
C TRP A 316 25.59 11.40 -27.26
N TYR A 317 25.97 11.65 -26.01
CA TYR A 317 27.09 11.00 -25.33
C TYR A 317 26.67 10.51 -23.94
N PHE A 318 27.19 9.37 -23.50
CA PHE A 318 27.07 8.87 -22.12
C PHE A 318 28.48 8.74 -21.53
N ASN A 319 28.72 9.43 -20.42
CA ASN A 319 30.02 9.50 -19.75
C ASN A 319 31.20 9.74 -20.74
N GLY A 320 30.99 10.65 -21.70
CA GLY A 320 31.99 11.03 -22.71
C GLY A 320 32.06 10.16 -23.97
N THR A 321 31.31 9.05 -24.05
CA THR A 321 31.32 8.15 -25.22
C THR A 321 30.09 8.38 -26.11
N GLU A 322 30.27 8.50 -27.43
CA GLU A 322 29.17 8.74 -28.39
C GLU A 322 28.20 7.55 -28.42
N LEU A 323 26.91 7.84 -28.22
CA LEU A 323 25.84 6.85 -28.27
C LEU A 323 25.32 6.66 -29.70
N LYS A 324 25.11 5.40 -30.08
CA LYS A 324 24.43 5.01 -31.32
C LYS A 324 23.04 4.45 -31.02
N SER A 325 22.13 4.62 -31.96
CA SER A 325 20.76 4.08 -31.85
C SER A 325 20.81 2.55 -31.73
N SER A 326 20.13 1.99 -30.73
CA SER A 326 20.08 0.56 -30.40
C SER A 326 18.77 0.22 -29.68
N ARG A 327 18.54 -1.06 -29.36
CA ARG A 327 17.35 -1.49 -28.56
C ARG A 327 17.34 -0.94 -27.13
N LYS A 328 18.49 -0.51 -26.61
CA LYS A 328 18.65 0.06 -25.26
C LYS A 328 18.58 1.59 -25.28
N HIS A 329 19.11 2.20 -26.34
CA HIS A 329 19.21 3.64 -26.54
C HIS A 329 18.46 4.01 -27.82
N GLU A 330 17.21 4.41 -27.69
CA GLU A 330 16.37 4.80 -28.83
C GLU A 330 16.44 6.32 -29.04
N MET A 331 16.51 6.73 -30.31
CA MET A 331 16.56 8.14 -30.70
C MET A 331 15.58 8.40 -31.84
N ASN A 332 14.91 9.55 -31.83
CA ASN A 332 14.11 9.99 -32.98
C ASN A 332 14.99 10.40 -34.17
N PHE A 333 14.36 10.55 -35.36
CA PHE A 333 15.05 10.92 -36.59
C PHE A 333 15.91 12.19 -36.46
N GLU A 334 15.42 13.16 -35.68
CA GLU A 334 16.11 14.44 -35.45
C GLU A 334 17.08 14.42 -34.26
N ARG A 335 17.16 13.28 -33.55
CA ARG A 335 17.99 13.05 -32.34
C ARG A 335 17.79 14.07 -31.22
N THR A 336 16.65 14.77 -31.21
CA THR A 336 16.25 15.71 -30.15
C THR A 336 15.81 15.00 -28.88
N ASN A 337 15.65 13.68 -28.91
CA ASN A 337 15.41 12.88 -27.72
C ASN A 337 16.23 11.59 -27.70
N LEU A 338 16.58 11.19 -26.49
CA LEU A 338 17.21 9.92 -26.15
C LEU A 338 16.31 9.19 -25.15
N ILE A 339 15.94 7.94 -25.44
CA ILE A 339 15.21 7.07 -24.52
C ILE A 339 16.14 5.93 -24.09
N VAL A 340 16.28 5.74 -22.78
CA VAL A 340 17.03 4.65 -22.14
C VAL A 340 16.05 3.72 -21.44
N TYR A 341 16.00 2.45 -21.86
CA TYR A 341 15.11 1.45 -21.26
C TYR A 341 15.67 0.02 -21.32
N PRO A 342 15.53 -0.77 -20.24
CA PRO A 342 15.10 -0.39 -18.88
C PRO A 342 16.20 0.41 -18.17
N PHE A 343 15.85 1.44 -17.39
CA PHE A 343 16.83 2.22 -16.61
C PHE A 343 17.18 1.50 -15.32
N LEU A 344 18.43 1.06 -15.21
CA LEU A 344 18.95 0.23 -14.12
C LEU A 344 20.12 0.95 -13.45
N GLU A 345 20.60 0.42 -12.33
CA GLU A 345 21.69 1.02 -11.55
C GLU A 345 22.94 1.34 -12.39
N ARG A 346 23.29 0.48 -13.36
CA ARG A 346 24.42 0.70 -14.29
C ARG A 346 24.24 1.84 -15.31
N ASP A 347 23.02 2.37 -15.44
CA ASP A 347 22.69 3.45 -16.37
C ASP A 347 22.68 4.83 -15.68
N VAL A 348 22.95 4.87 -14.37
CA VAL A 348 23.16 6.07 -13.55
C VAL A 348 24.47 6.75 -13.99
N GLY A 349 24.38 8.03 -14.36
CA GLY A 349 25.53 8.76 -14.89
C GLY A 349 25.15 10.02 -15.65
N ILE A 350 26.12 10.58 -16.41
CA ILE A 350 25.98 11.86 -17.11
C ILE A 350 25.73 11.63 -18.60
N TYR A 351 24.64 12.25 -19.10
CA TYR A 351 24.27 12.25 -20.52
C TYR A 351 24.44 13.64 -21.11
N SER A 352 25.17 13.76 -22.23
CA SER A 352 25.47 15.03 -22.90
C SER A 352 24.89 15.08 -24.30
N CYS A 353 24.32 16.23 -24.67
CA CYS A 353 23.83 16.54 -26.00
C CYS A 353 24.72 17.59 -26.66
N VAL A 354 25.16 17.32 -27.89
CA VAL A 354 26.02 18.20 -28.70
C VAL A 354 25.30 18.57 -29.99
N ALA A 355 25.23 19.85 -30.31
CA ALA A 355 24.61 20.34 -31.55
C ALA A 355 25.54 21.27 -32.34
N GLU A 356 25.56 21.10 -33.67
CA GLU A 356 26.50 21.79 -34.56
C GLU A 356 25.85 22.22 -35.89
N ASN A 357 26.20 23.41 -36.36
CA ASN A 357 25.95 23.86 -37.73
C ASN A 357 27.18 24.63 -38.24
N ALA A 358 27.15 25.09 -39.50
CA ALA A 358 28.26 25.83 -40.12
C ALA A 358 28.67 27.14 -39.41
N PHE A 359 27.90 27.59 -38.40
CA PHE A 359 28.11 28.85 -37.68
C PHE A 359 28.43 28.63 -36.19
N GLY A 360 28.46 27.40 -35.69
CA GLY A 360 28.90 27.12 -34.31
C GLY A 360 28.56 25.73 -33.77
N ARG A 361 29.01 25.46 -32.55
CA ARG A 361 28.79 24.21 -31.78
C ARG A 361 28.42 24.54 -30.34
N VAL A 362 27.45 23.82 -29.76
CA VAL A 362 27.03 23.95 -28.35
C VAL A 362 26.82 22.58 -27.69
N GLU A 363 27.07 22.51 -26.38
CA GLU A 363 26.97 21.28 -25.58
C GLU A 363 26.27 21.50 -24.22
N ALA A 364 25.48 20.53 -23.76
CA ALA A 364 24.81 20.54 -22.46
C ALA A 364 24.62 19.12 -21.89
N SER A 365 24.69 18.98 -20.56
CA SER A 365 24.71 17.67 -19.86
C SER A 365 23.71 17.57 -18.71
N ALA A 366 23.29 16.35 -18.37
CA ALA A 366 22.39 16.04 -17.25
C ALA A 366 22.74 14.72 -16.53
N SER A 367 22.48 14.68 -15.21
CA SER A 367 22.74 13.52 -14.33
C SER A 367 21.45 12.74 -14.00
N MET A 368 21.48 11.41 -14.08
CA MET A 368 20.30 10.55 -13.86
C MET A 368 20.47 9.63 -12.64
N GLN A 369 19.46 9.53 -11.75
CA GLN A 369 19.50 8.80 -10.43
C GLN A 369 18.24 7.92 -10.14
N LEU A 370 18.08 7.25 -8.97
CA LEU A 370 16.94 6.37 -8.59
C LEU A 370 16.06 6.83 -7.37
N ILE A 371 14.72 6.60 -7.36
CA ILE A 371 13.68 7.06 -6.36
C ILE A 371 13.41 6.05 -5.23
N ALA A 372 13.13 6.51 -3.98
CA ALA A 372 12.81 5.71 -2.77
C ALA A 372 11.28 5.54 -2.46
N SER A 373 10.87 4.49 -1.69
CA SER A 373 9.47 4.01 -1.46
C SER A 373 8.89 4.19 -0.01
N SER A 374 7.54 4.18 0.23
CA SER A 374 6.84 4.49 1.53
C SER A 374 5.47 3.77 1.86
N PRO A 375 5.05 3.63 3.15
CA PRO A 375 3.84 2.88 3.60
C PRO A 375 2.49 3.68 3.66
N PRO A 376 1.31 3.02 3.87
CA PRO A 376 -0.04 3.64 3.80
C PRO A 376 -0.54 4.41 5.03
N LEU A 377 -1.42 5.40 4.81
CA LEU A 377 -2.05 6.28 5.81
C LEU A 377 -3.55 6.52 5.52
N ILE A 378 -4.47 6.13 6.41
CA ILE A 378 -5.93 6.36 6.31
C ILE A 378 -6.25 7.83 6.63
N VAL A 379 -6.96 8.48 5.72
CA VAL A 379 -7.33 9.91 5.78
C VAL A 379 -8.79 10.12 6.15
N GLU A 380 -9.68 9.17 5.88
CA GLU A 380 -11.07 9.18 6.33
C GLU A 380 -11.50 7.74 6.65
N GLY A 381 -12.12 7.54 7.81
CA GLY A 381 -12.61 6.25 8.29
C GLY A 381 -14.14 6.24 8.45
N PRO A 382 -14.75 5.06 8.62
CA PRO A 382 -16.19 4.92 8.78
C PRO A 382 -16.71 5.59 10.06
N GLN A 383 -18.01 5.92 10.11
CA GLN A 383 -18.66 6.53 11.27
C GLN A 383 -19.77 5.69 11.88
N SER A 384 -19.86 5.69 13.22
CA SER A 384 -20.84 4.92 14.00
C SER A 384 -22.27 5.47 13.86
N GLN A 385 -23.29 4.59 13.81
CA GLN A 385 -24.69 4.97 13.61
C GLN A 385 -25.64 4.09 14.44
N THR A 386 -26.76 4.63 14.92
CA THR A 386 -27.83 3.85 15.57
C THR A 386 -29.08 3.87 14.69
N VAL A 387 -29.61 2.68 14.36
CA VAL A 387 -30.70 2.53 13.40
C VAL A 387 -31.78 1.56 13.90
N LYS A 388 -32.95 1.62 13.29
CA LYS A 388 -34.07 0.71 13.60
C LYS A 388 -34.00 -0.54 12.75
N GLU A 389 -34.47 -1.65 13.29
CA GLU A 389 -34.59 -2.90 12.53
C GLU A 389 -35.45 -2.70 11.26
N GLY A 390 -34.94 -3.15 10.12
CA GLY A 390 -35.49 -2.97 8.77
C GLY A 390 -34.91 -1.82 7.95
N SER A 391 -34.07 -0.95 8.54
CA SER A 391 -33.44 0.22 7.88
C SER A 391 -32.30 -0.16 6.91
N THR A 392 -31.69 0.82 6.22
CA THR A 392 -30.49 0.63 5.37
C THR A 392 -29.36 1.55 5.86
N VAL A 393 -28.13 1.05 5.95
CA VAL A 393 -26.93 1.75 6.48
C VAL A 393 -25.81 1.80 5.43
N THR A 394 -24.96 2.83 5.45
CA THR A 394 -23.77 2.94 4.58
C THR A 394 -22.56 3.52 5.33
N LEU A 395 -21.36 2.96 5.08
CA LEU A 395 -20.07 3.28 5.72
C LEU A 395 -18.97 3.55 4.66
N ARG A 396 -17.96 4.39 4.96
CA ARG A 396 -16.95 4.91 3.98
C ARG A 396 -15.50 4.92 4.51
N CYS A 397 -14.48 4.76 3.64
CA CYS A 397 -13.04 4.78 4.04
C CYS A 397 -12.02 5.12 2.91
N GLN A 398 -10.92 5.84 3.23
CA GLN A 398 -9.85 6.28 2.28
C GLN A 398 -8.41 6.31 2.85
N ALA A 399 -7.35 6.08 2.02
CA ALA A 399 -5.91 6.10 2.42
C ALA A 399 -4.85 6.56 1.35
N ARG A 400 -3.59 6.86 1.74
CA ARG A 400 -2.44 7.36 0.90
C ARG A 400 -1.10 6.60 1.11
N ALA A 401 -0.32 6.24 0.06
CA ALA A 401 1.01 5.53 0.14
C ALA A 401 1.80 5.52 -1.21
N GLU A 402 3.09 5.10 -1.25
CA GLU A 402 3.84 4.79 -2.50
C GLU A 402 4.63 3.46 -2.43
N PRO A 403 4.19 2.37 -3.09
CA PRO A 403 3.07 2.30 -4.07
C PRO A 403 1.68 2.48 -3.45
N ARG A 404 0.63 2.81 -4.21
CA ARG A 404 -0.71 3.06 -3.64
C ARG A 404 -1.32 1.85 -2.89
N PRO A 405 -2.15 2.08 -1.85
CA PRO A 405 -2.76 1.02 -1.05
C PRO A 405 -4.14 0.56 -1.56
N GLU A 406 -4.52 -0.68 -1.26
CA GLU A 406 -5.81 -1.35 -1.54
C GLU A 406 -6.71 -1.37 -0.29
N ILE A 407 -8.03 -1.15 -0.42
CA ILE A 407 -9.00 -1.05 0.70
C ILE A 407 -9.87 -2.30 0.80
N THR A 408 -10.03 -2.85 2.01
CA THR A 408 -10.87 -4.03 2.30
C THR A 408 -11.73 -3.78 3.54
N TRP A 409 -13.02 -4.15 3.49
CA TRP A 409 -13.94 -4.04 4.63
C TRP A 409 -14.10 -5.33 5.42
N PHE A 410 -14.36 -5.18 6.71
CA PHE A 410 -14.59 -6.26 7.64
C PHE A 410 -15.86 -5.95 8.45
N PHE A 411 -16.71 -6.95 8.63
CA PHE A 411 -17.80 -6.93 9.61
C PHE A 411 -17.51 -7.98 10.68
N ASP A 412 -17.28 -7.54 11.93
CA ASP A 412 -16.88 -8.39 13.07
C ASP A 412 -15.74 -9.36 12.71
N GLY A 413 -14.77 -8.89 11.92
CA GLY A 413 -13.59 -9.64 11.48
C GLY A 413 -13.76 -10.52 10.23
N SER A 414 -14.95 -10.57 9.62
CA SER A 414 -15.22 -11.30 8.37
C SER A 414 -15.05 -10.37 7.16
N VAL A 415 -14.26 -10.77 6.15
CA VAL A 415 -14.07 -9.96 4.93
C VAL A 415 -15.39 -9.84 4.18
N SER A 416 -15.80 -8.61 3.93
CA SER A 416 -17.01 -8.28 3.20
C SER A 416 -16.72 -7.15 2.22
N ASP A 417 -16.19 -7.52 1.06
CA ASP A 417 -15.99 -6.67 -0.14
C ASP A 417 -14.74 -5.78 -0.19
N ASP A 418 -14.27 -5.52 -1.42
CA ASP A 418 -13.08 -4.70 -1.77
C ASP A 418 -13.49 -3.33 -2.34
N GLU A 419 -14.48 -2.70 -1.72
CA GLU A 419 -15.03 -1.40 -2.11
C GLU A 419 -14.61 -0.31 -1.12
N ALA A 420 -14.66 0.97 -1.51
CA ALA A 420 -14.38 2.08 -0.58
C ALA A 420 -15.60 2.42 0.31
N GLU A 421 -16.77 1.87 0.00
CA GLU A 421 -18.00 2.02 0.78
C GLU A 421 -18.72 0.68 0.95
N LEU A 422 -19.34 0.50 2.12
CA LEU A 422 -20.12 -0.69 2.48
C LEU A 422 -21.57 -0.29 2.77
N THR A 423 -22.53 -0.86 2.03
CA THR A 423 -23.98 -0.62 2.20
C THR A 423 -24.71 -1.87 2.63
N ILE A 424 -25.60 -1.75 3.62
CA ILE A 424 -26.31 -2.86 4.26
C ILE A 424 -27.80 -2.55 4.27
N SER A 425 -28.58 -3.30 3.51
CA SER A 425 -30.02 -3.09 3.34
C SER A 425 -30.87 -4.03 4.19
N ARG A 426 -31.97 -3.53 4.77
CA ARG A 426 -32.89 -4.27 5.65
C ARG A 426 -32.21 -4.83 6.90
N VAL A 427 -31.48 -3.95 7.58
CA VAL A 427 -30.68 -4.20 8.78
C VAL A 427 -31.51 -4.91 9.85
N THR A 428 -31.09 -6.11 10.24
CA THR A 428 -31.64 -6.93 11.32
C THR A 428 -30.80 -6.76 12.59
N LYS A 429 -31.23 -7.29 13.74
CA LYS A 429 -30.38 -7.28 14.94
C LYS A 429 -29.02 -7.99 14.75
N ARG A 430 -28.87 -8.84 13.72
CA ARG A 430 -27.60 -9.52 13.39
C ARG A 430 -26.58 -8.63 12.70
N ASP A 431 -27.01 -7.48 12.19
CA ASP A 431 -26.16 -6.51 11.51
C ASP A 431 -25.63 -5.42 12.48
N ASP A 432 -25.97 -5.54 13.78
CA ASP A 432 -25.43 -4.76 14.90
C ASP A 432 -24.01 -5.24 15.22
N GLY A 433 -23.02 -4.37 15.05
CA GLY A 433 -21.62 -4.76 15.20
C GLY A 433 -20.65 -3.66 14.78
N THR A 434 -19.35 -3.98 14.78
CA THR A 434 -18.31 -3.04 14.37
C THR A 434 -17.84 -3.39 12.96
N TYR A 435 -17.79 -2.38 12.10
CA TYR A 435 -17.33 -2.46 10.73
C TYR A 435 -15.97 -1.77 10.62
N SER A 436 -14.99 -2.44 10.04
CA SER A 436 -13.60 -1.99 9.93
C SER A 436 -13.18 -1.88 8.47
N CYS A 437 -12.35 -0.90 8.16
CA CYS A 437 -11.71 -0.72 6.85
C CYS A 437 -10.20 -0.82 6.97
N MET A 438 -9.52 -1.58 6.09
CA MET A 438 -8.05 -1.72 6.03
C MET A 438 -7.47 -1.26 4.69
N ALA A 439 -6.36 -0.51 4.71
CA ALA A 439 -5.61 -0.03 3.56
C ALA A 439 -4.18 -0.63 3.47
N GLY A 440 -3.75 -1.30 2.39
CA GLY A 440 -2.42 -1.96 2.30
C GLY A 440 -1.65 -1.84 0.98
N ASN A 441 -0.31 -1.68 1.02
CA ASN A 441 0.61 -1.69 -0.14
C ASN A 441 1.83 -2.62 0.09
N THR A 442 2.80 -2.65 -0.85
CA THR A 442 4.01 -3.50 -0.73
C THR A 442 4.99 -3.06 0.37
N VAL A 443 4.72 -1.96 1.07
CA VAL A 443 5.59 -1.37 2.11
C VAL A 443 4.94 -1.48 3.52
N GLY A 444 3.60 -1.46 3.63
CA GLY A 444 2.86 -1.59 4.91
C GLY A 444 1.33 -1.54 4.76
N SER A 445 0.57 -1.44 5.88
CA SER A 445 -0.90 -1.32 5.90
C SER A 445 -1.45 -0.57 7.14
N MET A 446 -2.70 -0.07 7.10
CA MET A 446 -3.39 0.72 8.15
C MET A 446 -4.91 0.41 8.24
N MET A 447 -5.60 0.66 9.37
CA MET A 447 -7.03 0.28 9.58
C MET A 447 -7.87 1.32 10.37
N ALA A 448 -9.21 1.37 10.19
CA ALA A 448 -10.16 2.28 10.89
C ALA A 448 -11.59 1.69 11.06
N ASP A 449 -12.29 2.00 12.17
CA ASP A 449 -13.50 1.28 12.64
C ASP A 449 -14.74 2.17 12.89
N ALA A 450 -15.96 1.60 12.76
CA ALA A 450 -17.25 2.22 13.09
C ALA A 450 -18.29 1.23 13.63
N ARG A 451 -19.15 1.65 14.57
CA ARG A 451 -20.17 0.79 15.19
C ARG A 451 -21.58 1.08 14.70
N ILE A 452 -22.31 0.05 14.30
CA ILE A 452 -23.75 0.13 14.00
C ILE A 452 -24.55 -0.50 15.13
N THR A 453 -25.55 0.20 15.66
CA THR A 453 -26.43 -0.29 16.73
C THR A 453 -27.87 -0.37 16.25
N VAL A 454 -28.50 -1.54 16.38
CA VAL A 454 -29.86 -1.82 15.89
C VAL A 454 -30.83 -1.94 17.06
N THR A 455 -31.90 -1.15 17.06
CA THR A 455 -32.89 -1.14 18.16
C THR A 455 -34.16 -1.94 17.79
N SER A 456 -34.63 -2.80 18.71
CA SER A 456 -35.84 -3.62 18.58
C SER A 456 -36.70 -3.58 19.86
N ASP A 457 -38.02 -3.49 19.73
CA ASP A 457 -38.96 -3.56 20.86
C ASP A 457 -39.48 -5.00 21.06
N ARG A 458 -38.89 -5.79 22.00
CA ARG A 458 -39.56 -6.78 22.89
C ARG A 458 -38.59 -7.75 23.61
N HIS A 459 -38.91 -8.04 24.88
CA HIS A 459 -38.27 -9.00 25.81
C HIS A 459 -38.59 -10.48 25.50
N SER A 460 -37.62 -11.38 25.74
CA SER A 460 -37.84 -12.82 26.02
C SER A 460 -36.71 -13.42 26.86
N VAL A 461 -37.09 -14.15 27.90
CA VAL A 461 -36.25 -14.81 28.92
C VAL A 461 -35.68 -16.13 28.40
N GLY A 462 -34.36 -16.26 28.47
CA GLY A 462 -33.58 -17.50 28.43
C GLY A 462 -32.24 -17.18 29.10
N ASN A 463 -31.76 -18.02 30.03
CA ASN A 463 -30.64 -17.74 30.94
C ASN A 463 -29.40 -17.17 30.22
N ALA A 464 -29.29 -15.84 30.22
CA ALA A 464 -28.18 -15.09 29.65
C ALA A 464 -27.01 -15.09 30.64
N VAL A 465 -25.78 -15.12 30.13
CA VAL A 465 -24.58 -14.85 30.95
C VAL A 465 -24.77 -13.50 31.65
N THR A 466 -24.57 -13.45 32.97
CA THR A 466 -24.66 -12.22 33.78
C THR A 466 -23.26 -11.75 34.19
N ASP A 467 -23.14 -10.47 34.59
CA ASP A 467 -21.91 -9.91 35.16
C ASP A 467 -21.37 -10.73 36.34
N ASP A 468 -22.24 -11.36 37.12
CA ASP A 468 -21.84 -12.20 38.27
C ASP A 468 -21.09 -13.45 37.84
N ILE A 469 -21.52 -14.13 36.77
CA ILE A 469 -20.85 -15.31 36.21
C ILE A 469 -19.43 -14.94 35.72
N ILE A 470 -19.28 -13.74 35.16
CA ILE A 470 -17.98 -13.24 34.69
C ILE A 470 -17.05 -12.93 35.86
N ARG A 471 -17.56 -12.26 36.90
CA ARG A 471 -16.80 -11.97 38.11
C ARG A 471 -16.36 -13.25 38.81
N ASP A 472 -17.21 -14.27 38.86
CA ASP A 472 -16.87 -15.59 39.41
C ASP A 472 -15.80 -16.31 38.60
N ALA A 473 -15.96 -16.35 37.27
CA ALA A 473 -14.99 -16.96 36.38
C ALA A 473 -13.60 -16.30 36.47
N ILE A 474 -13.54 -14.97 36.56
CA ILE A 474 -12.27 -14.24 36.71
C ILE A 474 -11.63 -14.49 38.08
N ARG A 475 -12.43 -14.56 39.15
CA ARG A 475 -11.92 -14.90 40.48
C ARG A 475 -11.31 -16.30 40.50
N GLU A 476 -11.99 -17.29 39.93
CA GLU A 476 -11.47 -18.66 39.82
C GLU A 476 -10.24 -18.74 38.89
N ALA A 477 -10.26 -18.06 37.74
CA ALA A 477 -9.13 -18.00 36.81
C ALA A 477 -7.88 -17.37 37.47
N SER A 478 -8.05 -16.23 38.14
CA SER A 478 -6.99 -15.54 38.87
C SER A 478 -6.36 -16.45 39.91
N PHE A 479 -7.18 -17.12 40.73
CA PHE A 479 -6.71 -18.08 41.71
C PHE A 479 -5.93 -19.25 41.08
N ASN A 480 -6.44 -19.82 39.98
CA ASN A 480 -5.80 -20.94 39.28
C ASN A 480 -4.43 -20.53 38.69
N VAL A 481 -4.35 -19.36 38.05
CA VAL A 481 -3.11 -18.83 37.47
C VAL A 481 -2.09 -18.51 38.56
N ASP A 482 -2.50 -17.83 39.63
CA ASP A 482 -1.62 -17.47 40.74
C ASP A 482 -1.06 -18.68 41.48
N ARG A 483 -1.90 -19.68 41.75
CA ARG A 483 -1.47 -20.93 42.35
C ARG A 483 -0.43 -21.64 41.47
N ALA A 484 -0.70 -21.75 40.17
CA ALA A 484 0.19 -22.41 39.22
C ALA A 484 1.53 -21.67 39.04
N LEU A 485 1.51 -20.33 39.12
CA LEU A 485 2.71 -19.49 39.12
C LEU A 485 3.51 -19.68 40.42
N HIS A 486 2.85 -19.67 41.57
CA HIS A 486 3.47 -19.89 42.88
C HIS A 486 4.14 -21.28 42.95
N GLU A 487 3.45 -22.33 42.54
CA GLU A 487 4.00 -23.70 42.48
C GLU A 487 5.21 -23.79 41.53
N THR A 488 5.17 -23.06 40.41
CA THR A 488 6.31 -22.99 39.48
C THR A 488 7.51 -22.32 40.13
N ARG A 489 7.32 -21.17 40.80
CA ARG A 489 8.37 -20.44 41.51
C ARG A 489 8.97 -21.26 42.66
N GLU A 490 8.13 -21.84 43.51
CA GLU A 490 8.54 -22.70 44.63
C GLU A 490 9.35 -23.92 44.21
N ARG A 491 9.13 -24.41 42.99
CA ARG A 491 9.89 -25.53 42.46
C ARG A 491 11.24 -25.09 41.90
N LEU A 492 11.25 -23.99 41.13
CA LEU A 492 12.48 -23.44 40.57
C LEU A 492 13.43 -22.93 41.66
N SER A 493 12.92 -22.48 42.81
CA SER A 493 13.74 -22.08 43.96
C SER A 493 14.44 -23.25 44.67
N LYS A 494 13.98 -24.50 44.46
CA LYS A 494 14.47 -25.70 45.16
C LYS A 494 15.43 -26.56 44.33
N THR A 495 15.37 -26.48 43.01
CA THR A 495 16.19 -27.29 42.09
C THR A 495 16.44 -26.53 40.80
N THR A 496 17.70 -26.48 40.34
CA THR A 496 18.07 -25.77 39.12
C THR A 496 18.92 -26.65 38.20
N SER A 497 18.26 -27.41 37.33
CA SER A 497 18.92 -27.84 36.09
C SER A 497 19.19 -26.63 35.17
N PRO A 498 20.09 -26.71 34.18
CA PRO A 498 20.31 -25.60 33.23
C PRO A 498 19.02 -25.14 32.51
N HIS A 499 18.10 -26.06 32.25
CA HIS A 499 16.79 -25.74 31.68
C HIS A 499 15.91 -24.95 32.66
N GLU A 500 15.98 -25.26 33.96
CA GLU A 500 15.26 -24.55 35.01
C GLU A 500 15.86 -23.15 35.28
N LEU A 501 17.18 -22.98 35.09
CA LEU A 501 17.85 -21.67 35.12
C LEU A 501 17.28 -20.74 34.05
N MET A 502 17.23 -21.18 32.80
CA MET A 502 16.63 -20.41 31.70
C MET A 502 15.17 -20.08 31.97
N ARG A 503 14.44 -20.99 32.62
CA ARG A 503 13.05 -20.75 32.98
C ARG A 503 12.87 -19.68 34.05
N TRP A 504 13.67 -19.72 35.09
CA TRP A 504 13.61 -18.69 36.12
C TRP A 504 13.96 -17.32 35.54
N ILE A 505 14.95 -17.24 34.65
CA ILE A 505 15.28 -16.04 33.88
C ILE A 505 14.02 -15.45 33.21
N HIS A 506 13.13 -16.27 32.66
CA HIS A 506 11.85 -15.81 32.09
C HIS A 506 10.81 -15.33 33.14
N LEU A 507 10.94 -15.71 34.41
CA LEU A 507 9.99 -15.41 35.50
C LEU A 507 10.43 -14.29 36.44
N SER A 508 11.65 -13.77 36.27
CA SER A 508 12.23 -12.73 37.11
C SER A 508 11.73 -11.32 36.78
N VAL A 509 11.01 -11.14 35.67
CA VAL A 509 10.68 -9.82 35.12
C VAL A 509 9.28 -9.38 35.56
N PRO A 510 9.12 -8.42 36.49
CA PRO A 510 7.82 -8.12 37.09
C PRO A 510 6.77 -7.69 36.07
N GLN A 511 7.12 -6.74 35.19
CA GLN A 511 6.18 -6.19 34.20
C GLN A 511 5.77 -7.24 33.15
N SER A 512 6.72 -8.02 32.62
CA SER A 512 6.39 -9.06 31.63
C SER A 512 5.60 -10.21 32.28
N VAL A 513 5.87 -10.53 33.55
CA VAL A 513 5.08 -11.52 34.32
C VAL A 513 3.66 -11.02 34.53
N GLU A 514 3.47 -9.74 34.86
CA GLU A 514 2.14 -9.14 35.02
C GLU A 514 1.34 -9.16 33.72
N LEU A 515 1.95 -8.75 32.60
CA LEU A 515 1.31 -8.78 31.28
C LEU A 515 0.95 -10.20 30.82
N ASN A 516 1.87 -11.15 30.99
CA ASN A 516 1.61 -12.56 30.68
C ASN A 516 0.54 -13.14 31.62
N ARG A 517 0.57 -12.81 32.91
CA ARG A 517 -0.43 -13.23 33.90
C ARG A 517 -1.82 -12.71 33.56
N ALA A 518 -1.94 -11.43 33.23
CA ALA A 518 -3.20 -10.82 32.81
C ALA A 518 -3.83 -11.58 31.64
N ARG A 519 -3.00 -11.97 30.66
CA ARG A 519 -3.44 -12.78 29.53
C ARG A 519 -3.90 -14.18 29.93
N GLU A 520 -3.11 -14.92 30.72
CA GLU A 520 -3.48 -16.28 31.12
C GLU A 520 -4.79 -16.29 31.93
N ILE A 521 -5.01 -15.26 32.75
CA ILE A 521 -6.28 -15.06 33.48
C ILE A 521 -7.42 -14.87 32.49
N TYR A 522 -7.24 -14.06 31.44
CA TYR A 522 -8.26 -13.85 30.43
C TYR A 522 -8.62 -15.17 29.70
N GLU A 523 -7.63 -15.90 29.18
CA GLU A 523 -7.85 -17.17 28.47
C GLU A 523 -8.58 -18.19 29.36
N GLU A 524 -8.14 -18.34 30.61
CA GLU A 524 -8.77 -19.24 31.57
C GLU A 524 -10.18 -18.79 31.97
N SER A 525 -10.42 -17.48 32.07
CA SER A 525 -11.75 -16.92 32.37
C SER A 525 -12.75 -17.27 31.26
N ILE A 526 -12.36 -17.13 29.99
CA ILE A 526 -13.20 -17.51 28.85
C ILE A 526 -13.57 -18.98 28.89
N ARG A 527 -12.59 -19.86 29.17
CA ARG A 527 -12.81 -21.29 29.31
C ARG A 527 -13.74 -21.63 30.48
N LEU A 528 -13.59 -20.93 31.61
CA LEU A 528 -14.47 -21.11 32.76
C LEU A 528 -15.88 -20.62 32.49
N VAL A 529 -16.07 -19.48 31.83
CA VAL A 529 -17.40 -19.03 31.40
C VAL A 529 -18.06 -20.09 30.52
N GLN A 530 -17.34 -20.65 29.55
CA GLN A 530 -17.85 -21.75 28.72
C GLN A 530 -18.33 -22.93 29.55
N LYS A 531 -17.50 -23.40 30.47
CA LYS A 531 -17.80 -24.52 31.37
C LYS A 531 -19.00 -24.24 32.28
N HIS A 532 -19.16 -23.00 32.78
CA HIS A 532 -20.29 -22.61 33.62
C HIS A 532 -21.61 -22.58 32.82
N VAL A 533 -21.55 -22.12 31.56
CA VAL A 533 -22.68 -22.16 30.63
C VAL A 533 -23.08 -23.60 30.31
N GLU A 534 -22.11 -24.48 30.02
CA GLU A 534 -22.33 -25.89 29.71
C GLU A 534 -22.89 -26.71 30.89
N LYS A 535 -22.52 -26.38 32.14
CA LYS A 535 -23.02 -27.10 33.34
C LYS A 535 -24.43 -26.70 33.79
N GLY A 536 -24.97 -25.59 33.29
CA GLY A 536 -26.33 -25.10 33.59
C GLY A 536 -27.36 -25.28 32.46
N LEU A 537 -26.93 -25.79 31.30
CA LEU A 537 -27.76 -26.03 30.12
C LEU A 537 -27.49 -27.44 29.59
N SER A 538 -28.48 -28.32 29.68
CA SER A 538 -28.48 -29.57 28.92
C SER A 538 -28.77 -29.26 27.45
N LEU A 539 -27.73 -28.97 26.67
CA LEU A 539 -27.82 -29.01 25.22
C LEU A 539 -27.20 -30.31 24.70
N PRO A 540 -27.94 -31.17 23.99
CA PRO A 540 -27.35 -32.28 23.28
C PRO A 540 -26.50 -31.71 22.14
N LEU A 541 -25.19 -31.92 22.22
CA LEU A 541 -24.16 -31.41 21.29
C LEU A 541 -24.32 -31.84 19.80
N ASN A 542 -25.42 -32.51 19.45
CA ASN A 542 -25.71 -32.95 18.08
C ASN A 542 -26.91 -32.21 17.43
N GLU A 543 -27.52 -31.22 18.09
CA GLU A 543 -28.64 -30.43 17.53
C GLU A 543 -28.42 -28.91 17.62
N LEU A 544 -27.18 -28.43 17.49
CA LEU A 544 -26.94 -27.01 17.23
C LEU A 544 -26.98 -26.74 15.71
N PRO A 545 -27.80 -25.78 15.24
CA PRO A 545 -27.67 -25.24 13.89
C PRO A 545 -26.24 -24.74 13.66
N SER A 546 -25.71 -24.88 12.44
CA SER A 546 -24.32 -24.58 12.02
C SER A 546 -23.83 -23.14 12.28
N ASN A 547 -24.66 -22.31 12.89
CA ASN A 547 -24.63 -20.87 12.95
C ASN A 547 -24.76 -20.32 14.39
N VAL A 548 -24.62 -21.16 15.41
CA VAL A 548 -24.46 -20.71 16.81
C VAL A 548 -23.04 -21.03 17.27
N SER A 549 -22.18 -20.01 17.31
CA SER A 549 -20.81 -20.11 17.85
C SER A 549 -20.74 -19.54 19.26
N PHE A 550 -19.72 -19.92 20.02
CA PHE A 550 -19.44 -19.42 21.37
C PHE A 550 -19.39 -17.87 21.47
N ALA A 551 -19.10 -17.18 20.35
CA ALA A 551 -19.14 -15.72 20.26
C ALA A 551 -20.56 -15.13 20.42
N SER A 552 -21.62 -15.93 20.25
CA SER A 552 -23.01 -15.50 20.49
C SER A 552 -23.43 -15.46 21.97
N VAL A 553 -22.56 -15.90 22.88
CA VAL A 553 -22.88 -16.08 24.32
C VAL A 553 -22.38 -14.91 25.18
N LEU A 554 -21.36 -14.17 24.76
CA LEU A 554 -20.81 -13.03 25.51
C LEU A 554 -21.15 -11.71 24.82
N ALA A 555 -22.04 -10.91 25.43
CA ALA A 555 -22.27 -9.52 25.03
C ALA A 555 -20.97 -8.69 25.16
N GLN A 556 -20.85 -7.61 24.39
CA GLN A 556 -19.64 -6.77 24.45
C GLN A 556 -19.33 -6.25 25.86
N SER A 557 -20.34 -5.83 26.62
CA SER A 557 -20.16 -5.35 27.99
C SER A 557 -19.44 -6.39 28.86
N HIS A 558 -19.66 -7.67 28.59
CA HIS A 558 -18.97 -8.78 29.26
C HIS A 558 -17.52 -8.93 28.82
N VAL A 559 -17.22 -8.73 27.54
CA VAL A 559 -15.85 -8.72 27.00
C VAL A 559 -15.05 -7.55 27.56
N ASP A 560 -15.65 -6.36 27.63
CA ASP A 560 -15.03 -5.16 28.21
C ASP A 560 -14.76 -5.37 29.72
N LEU A 561 -15.73 -5.93 30.44
CA LEU A 561 -15.59 -6.30 31.85
C LEU A 561 -14.49 -7.34 32.07
N LEU A 562 -14.42 -8.39 31.23
CA LEU A 562 -13.36 -9.39 31.24
C LEU A 562 -11.99 -8.76 31.00
N THR A 563 -11.88 -7.86 30.04
CA THR A 563 -10.62 -7.18 29.67
C THR A 563 -10.10 -6.34 30.83
N GLN A 564 -10.99 -5.54 31.43
CA GLN A 564 -10.67 -4.68 32.56
C GLN A 564 -10.25 -5.50 33.78
N LEU A 565 -11.04 -6.52 34.14
CA LEU A 565 -10.81 -7.31 35.36
C LEU A 565 -9.61 -8.27 35.22
N ALA A 566 -9.31 -8.76 34.02
CA ALA A 566 -8.12 -9.58 33.77
C ALA A 566 -6.82 -8.75 33.72
N GLY A 567 -6.91 -7.43 33.51
CA GLY A 567 -5.73 -6.55 33.37
C GLY A 567 -5.17 -6.49 31.94
N CYS A 568 -5.91 -6.94 30.93
CA CYS A 568 -5.50 -6.83 29.52
C CYS A 568 -5.76 -5.42 28.92
N SER A 569 -6.19 -4.44 29.73
CA SER A 569 -6.45 -3.05 29.31
C SER A 569 -5.18 -2.22 29.06
N GLY A 570 -4.00 -2.74 29.41
CA GLY A 570 -2.72 -2.02 29.42
C GLY A 570 -2.06 -1.68 28.08
N THR A 571 -2.70 -1.93 26.93
CA THR A 571 -2.21 -1.50 25.61
C THR A 571 -2.74 -0.13 25.17
N GLN A 572 -3.57 0.51 26.00
CA GLN A 572 -4.01 1.90 25.83
C GLN A 572 -3.41 2.78 26.93
N THR A 573 -2.11 3.04 26.87
CA THR A 573 -1.50 4.09 27.71
C THR A 573 -1.06 5.25 26.84
N LYS A 574 -1.38 6.46 27.32
CA LYS A 574 -1.23 7.79 26.71
C LYS A 574 0.01 7.93 25.82
N ASP A 575 -0.13 8.75 24.77
CA ASP A 575 0.92 9.16 23.85
C ASP A 575 2.13 9.72 24.64
N PRO A 576 3.22 8.95 24.85
CA PRO A 576 4.30 9.33 25.77
C PRO A 576 5.26 10.33 25.13
N CYS A 577 4.98 10.75 23.89
CA CYS A 577 5.86 11.61 23.11
C CYS A 577 5.62 13.11 23.39
N ASP A 578 4.97 13.44 24.50
CA ASP A 578 4.66 14.81 24.92
C ASP A 578 5.94 15.65 25.12
N ASP A 579 7.05 15.04 25.59
CA ASP A 579 8.36 15.69 25.69
C ASP A 579 9.22 15.50 24.43
N ARG A 580 8.83 16.18 23.35
CA ARG A 580 9.58 16.17 22.08
C ARG A 580 11.01 16.73 22.23
N CYS A 581 11.27 17.57 23.23
CA CYS A 581 12.60 18.12 23.48
C CYS A 581 13.58 17.05 23.97
N PHE A 582 13.12 16.14 24.83
CA PHE A 582 13.91 15.00 25.29
C PHE A 582 14.02 13.91 24.21
N HIS A 583 12.90 13.51 23.61
CA HIS A 583 12.86 12.41 22.64
C HIS A 583 13.50 12.75 21.28
N SER A 584 13.72 14.03 20.95
CA SER A 584 14.53 14.43 19.80
C SER A 584 16.03 14.19 19.99
N ARG A 585 16.49 13.93 21.22
CA ARG A 585 17.91 13.74 21.56
C ARG A 585 18.23 12.33 22.06
N TYR A 586 17.29 11.68 22.73
CA TYR A 586 17.50 10.38 23.37
C TYR A 586 16.36 9.41 23.07
N ARG A 587 16.69 8.12 23.01
CA ARG A 587 15.71 7.04 22.89
C ARG A 587 14.98 6.87 24.22
N THR A 588 13.72 6.46 24.15
CA THR A 588 12.97 5.89 25.27
C THR A 588 13.53 4.52 25.63
N TYR A 589 13.34 4.09 26.88
CA TYR A 589 13.79 2.77 27.36
C TYR A 589 13.04 1.62 26.68
N ASP A 590 11.76 1.83 26.39
CA ASP A 590 10.88 0.83 25.80
C ASP A 590 10.79 0.93 24.28
N GLY A 591 11.54 1.84 23.64
CA GLY A 591 11.56 2.05 22.20
C GLY A 591 10.36 2.83 21.63
N GLN A 592 9.42 3.29 22.46
CA GLN A 592 8.32 4.14 22.00
C GLN A 592 8.81 5.49 21.45
N CYS A 593 7.99 6.19 20.68
CA CYS A 593 8.29 7.51 20.10
C CYS A 593 9.45 7.55 19.09
N ASN A 594 10.06 6.40 18.76
CA ASN A 594 11.09 6.35 17.73
C ASN A 594 10.53 6.67 16.33
N ASN A 595 9.27 6.29 16.08
CA ASN A 595 8.52 6.68 14.89
C ASN A 595 7.43 7.70 15.26
N GLU A 596 7.51 8.90 14.68
CA GLU A 596 6.62 10.03 15.02
C GLU A 596 5.16 9.84 14.56
N VAL A 597 4.91 8.95 13.61
CA VAL A 597 3.56 8.65 13.09
C VAL A 597 2.97 7.43 13.81
N HIS A 598 3.82 6.48 14.18
CA HIS A 598 3.45 5.22 14.81
C HIS A 598 4.31 4.94 16.04
N THR A 599 3.95 5.57 17.15
CA THR A 599 4.78 5.67 18.36
C THR A 599 5.10 4.33 19.03
N MET A 600 4.30 3.28 18.77
CA MET A 600 4.50 1.92 19.29
C MET A 600 5.29 0.98 18.36
N TRP A 601 5.72 1.44 17.19
CA TRP A 601 6.49 0.58 16.29
C TRP A 601 7.85 0.28 16.89
N GLY A 602 8.19 -1.00 17.01
CA GLY A 602 9.47 -1.44 17.55
C GLY A 602 9.60 -1.35 19.06
N SER A 603 8.54 -0.94 19.77
CA SER A 603 8.58 -0.87 21.23
C SER A 603 8.52 -2.26 21.87
N SER A 604 9.07 -2.38 23.07
CA SER A 604 9.01 -3.60 23.88
C SER A 604 7.56 -3.95 24.26
N HIS A 605 7.35 -5.21 24.63
CA HIS A 605 6.04 -5.78 25.02
C HIS A 605 4.95 -5.69 23.93
N THR A 606 5.35 -5.61 22.66
CA THR A 606 4.43 -5.60 21.52
C THR A 606 4.47 -6.91 20.73
N ARG A 607 3.52 -7.09 19.80
CA ARG A 607 3.51 -8.26 18.92
C ARG A 607 4.64 -8.22 17.89
N PHE A 608 5.19 -9.37 17.54
CA PHE A 608 6.06 -9.48 16.37
C PHE A 608 5.33 -9.07 15.09
N ARG A 609 6.03 -8.38 14.18
CA ARG A 609 5.52 -8.10 12.84
C ARG A 609 5.52 -9.39 12.00
N ARG A 610 4.35 -9.78 11.50
CA ARG A 610 4.22 -10.86 10.52
C ARG A 610 4.62 -10.36 9.13
N LEU A 611 5.57 -11.03 8.49
CA LEU A 611 5.86 -10.85 7.07
C LEU A 611 4.94 -11.69 6.17
N LEU A 612 4.43 -12.79 6.71
CA LEU A 612 3.49 -13.71 6.08
C LEU A 612 2.39 -14.10 7.08
N PRO A 613 1.18 -14.45 6.61
CA PRO A 613 0.13 -14.97 7.48
C PRO A 613 0.60 -16.19 8.30
N PRO A 614 0.22 -16.29 9.59
CA PRO A 614 0.61 -17.42 10.42
C PRO A 614 -0.10 -18.70 9.97
N ILE A 615 0.60 -19.83 10.11
CA ILE A 615 0.04 -21.15 9.79
C ILE A 615 -0.16 -21.94 11.08
N TYR A 616 -1.44 -22.15 11.41
CA TYR A 616 -1.88 -22.95 12.54
C TYR A 616 -2.69 -24.15 12.06
N GLU A 617 -2.68 -25.24 12.83
CA GLU A 617 -3.37 -26.48 12.50
C GLU A 617 -4.89 -26.32 12.40
N ASN A 618 -5.47 -25.50 13.26
CA ASN A 618 -6.88 -25.10 13.22
C ASN A 618 -7.08 -23.76 12.51
N GLY A 619 -6.04 -23.22 11.87
CA GLY A 619 -6.07 -21.91 11.25
C GLY A 619 -6.20 -20.75 12.23
N PHE A 620 -5.96 -20.92 13.53
CA PHE A 620 -6.18 -19.84 14.50
C PHE A 620 -5.10 -19.73 15.57
N ASN A 621 -4.93 -20.77 16.38
CA ASN A 621 -4.03 -20.75 17.53
C ASN A 621 -3.38 -22.09 17.83
N THR A 622 -3.84 -23.22 17.27
CA THR A 622 -3.30 -24.54 17.56
C THR A 622 -2.05 -24.81 16.71
N PRO A 623 -0.88 -25.10 17.29
CA PRO A 623 0.32 -25.38 16.51
C PRO A 623 0.15 -26.59 15.59
N VAL A 624 0.77 -26.57 14.39
CA VAL A 624 0.81 -27.75 13.50
C VAL A 624 1.50 -28.92 14.21
N GLY A 625 0.89 -30.10 14.15
CA GLY A 625 1.33 -31.31 14.87
C GLY A 625 0.80 -31.41 16.30
N TRP A 626 -0.25 -30.65 16.64
CA TRP A 626 -0.97 -30.81 17.90
C TRP A 626 -1.74 -32.13 17.91
N ASP A 627 -2.48 -32.40 16.83
CA ASP A 627 -3.02 -33.72 16.53
C ASP A 627 -1.99 -34.52 15.70
N PRO A 628 -1.41 -35.61 16.24
CA PRO A 628 -0.44 -36.43 15.53
C PRO A 628 -1.01 -37.17 14.30
N HIS A 629 -2.33 -37.24 14.17
CA HIS A 629 -3.00 -37.88 13.04
C HIS A 629 -3.33 -36.93 11.90
N LYS A 630 -3.29 -35.61 12.15
CA LYS A 630 -3.65 -34.61 11.14
C LYS A 630 -2.54 -34.43 10.11
N LEU A 631 -2.95 -34.39 8.84
CA LEU A 631 -2.04 -34.18 7.72
C LEU A 631 -1.85 -32.68 7.45
N TYR A 632 -0.65 -32.32 7.06
CA TYR A 632 -0.23 -30.98 6.68
C TYR A 632 0.32 -31.02 5.26
N PHE A 633 -0.36 -30.35 4.33
CA PHE A 633 -0.11 -30.45 2.88
C PHE A 633 -0.03 -31.90 2.36
N GLY A 634 -0.89 -32.78 2.89
CA GLY A 634 -0.93 -34.20 2.52
C GLY A 634 0.08 -35.10 3.23
N PHE A 635 0.93 -34.57 4.12
CA PHE A 635 1.94 -35.34 4.83
C PHE A 635 1.82 -35.19 6.35
N ARG A 636 2.20 -36.22 7.12
CA ARG A 636 2.31 -36.07 8.57
C ARG A 636 3.50 -35.18 8.92
N LYS A 637 3.32 -34.24 9.84
CA LYS A 637 4.44 -33.43 10.36
C LYS A 637 5.46 -34.36 11.00
N PRO A 638 6.75 -34.32 10.59
CA PRO A 638 7.76 -35.16 11.21
C PRO A 638 8.02 -34.71 12.65
N ASN A 639 8.24 -35.67 13.54
CA ASN A 639 8.61 -35.38 14.93
C ASN A 639 9.94 -34.58 14.97
N PRO A 640 9.99 -33.42 15.63
CA PRO A 640 11.18 -32.55 15.66
C PRO A 640 12.46 -33.26 16.15
N ARG A 641 12.31 -34.18 17.11
CA ARG A 641 13.45 -34.94 17.65
C ARG A 641 13.99 -35.95 16.65
N ILE A 642 13.13 -36.55 15.83
CA ILE A 642 13.57 -37.43 14.73
C ILE A 642 14.38 -36.61 13.72
N VAL A 643 13.87 -35.43 13.32
CA VAL A 643 14.57 -34.52 12.40
C VAL A 643 15.93 -34.12 12.96
N SER A 644 15.99 -33.68 14.23
CA SER A 644 17.24 -33.34 14.93
C SER A 644 18.25 -34.49 14.90
N ARG A 645 17.82 -35.72 15.16
CA ARG A 645 18.71 -36.90 15.18
C ARG A 645 19.18 -37.33 13.79
N LYS A 646 18.30 -37.29 12.80
CA LYS A 646 18.57 -37.82 11.46
C LYS A 646 19.27 -36.80 10.55
N LEU A 647 18.98 -35.51 10.70
CA LEU A 647 19.48 -34.47 9.79
C LEU A 647 20.51 -33.54 10.43
N LEU A 648 20.36 -33.19 11.72
CA LEU A 648 21.19 -32.14 12.36
C LEU A 648 22.36 -32.69 13.19
N ARG A 649 22.34 -33.97 13.54
CA ARG A 649 23.38 -34.57 14.38
C ARG A 649 24.67 -34.76 13.58
N ALA A 650 25.76 -34.15 14.03
CA ALA A 650 27.12 -34.43 13.57
C ALA A 650 27.89 -35.26 14.61
N PRO A 651 28.65 -36.29 14.20
CA PRO A 651 29.49 -37.09 15.13
C PRO A 651 30.79 -36.37 15.53
N THR A 652 31.21 -35.39 14.74
CA THR A 652 32.47 -34.65 14.92
C THR A 652 32.20 -33.15 14.87
N ILE A 653 32.95 -32.38 15.64
CA ILE A 653 32.95 -30.92 15.58
C ILE A 653 33.93 -30.50 14.49
N THR A 654 33.50 -29.64 13.58
CA THR A 654 34.36 -29.07 12.52
C THR A 654 34.66 -27.61 12.87
N PRO A 655 35.90 -27.27 13.30
CA PRO A 655 36.28 -25.88 13.55
C PRO A 655 36.22 -25.05 12.26
N HIS A 656 35.86 -23.77 12.38
CA HIS A 656 35.88 -22.86 11.24
C HIS A 656 37.25 -22.19 11.09
N GLU A 657 37.88 -22.31 9.93
CA GLU A 657 39.27 -21.84 9.71
C GLU A 657 39.42 -20.31 9.71
N ARG A 658 38.34 -19.59 9.35
CA ARG A 658 38.37 -18.12 9.14
C ARG A 658 37.63 -17.30 10.19
N TYR A 659 36.82 -17.92 11.04
CA TYR A 659 35.97 -17.19 11.99
C TYR A 659 36.31 -17.62 13.40
N SER A 660 36.54 -16.64 14.27
CA SER A 660 36.69 -16.89 15.69
C SER A 660 35.33 -17.14 16.34
N ALA A 661 35.35 -17.70 17.54
CA ALA A 661 34.15 -17.83 18.37
C ALA A 661 33.44 -16.49 18.65
N MET A 662 34.13 -15.36 18.47
CA MET A 662 33.55 -14.02 18.63
C MET A 662 32.43 -13.73 17.63
N VAL A 663 32.49 -14.28 16.40
CA VAL A 663 31.41 -14.08 15.42
C VAL A 663 30.11 -14.69 15.93
N MET A 664 30.19 -15.89 16.51
CA MET A 664 29.04 -16.54 17.15
C MET A 664 28.54 -15.73 18.35
N GLN A 665 29.47 -15.28 19.21
CA GLN A 665 29.11 -14.55 20.41
C GLN A 665 28.46 -13.19 20.11
N TRP A 666 28.94 -12.48 19.08
CA TRP A 666 28.38 -11.23 18.60
C TRP A 666 26.98 -11.43 18.00
N GLY A 667 26.80 -12.50 17.23
CA GLY A 667 25.49 -12.87 16.70
C GLY A 667 24.44 -13.05 17.80
N GLN A 668 24.79 -13.78 18.87
CA GLN A 668 23.90 -13.94 20.02
C GLN A 668 23.68 -12.61 20.77
N PHE A 669 24.71 -11.79 20.93
CA PHE A 669 24.56 -10.49 21.58
C PHE A 669 23.57 -9.58 20.85
N ILE A 670 23.61 -9.54 19.51
CA ILE A 670 22.65 -8.79 18.70
C ILE A 670 21.24 -9.39 18.77
N ASP A 671 21.12 -10.72 18.73
CA ASP A 671 19.83 -11.41 18.93
C ASP A 671 19.17 -10.97 20.24
N HIS A 672 19.97 -10.88 21.31
CA HIS A 672 19.52 -10.44 22.62
C HIS A 672 19.18 -8.95 22.72
N ASP A 673 19.48 -8.16 21.69
CA ASP A 673 19.11 -6.74 21.59
C ASP A 673 17.86 -6.53 20.72
N LEU A 674 17.43 -7.54 19.95
CA LEU A 674 16.39 -7.40 18.94
C LEU A 674 15.11 -8.15 19.28
N ASP A 675 15.25 -9.36 19.83
CA ASP A 675 14.08 -10.15 20.19
C ASP A 675 14.24 -11.02 21.43
N PHE A 676 13.15 -11.06 22.18
CA PHE A 676 12.95 -11.95 23.29
C PHE A 676 11.47 -12.35 23.35
N THR A 677 11.18 -13.58 22.93
CA THR A 677 9.81 -14.10 22.98
C THR A 677 9.41 -14.49 24.40
N ALA A 678 8.30 -13.92 24.90
CA ALA A 678 7.71 -14.34 26.16
C ALA A 678 7.29 -15.82 26.15
N THR A 679 7.61 -16.57 27.20
CA THR A 679 7.17 -17.95 27.39
C THR A 679 6.00 -18.03 28.38
N ALA A 680 5.25 -19.13 28.36
CA ALA A 680 4.16 -19.33 29.32
C ALA A 680 4.67 -19.27 30.77
N ILE A 681 3.98 -18.52 31.62
CA ILE A 681 4.39 -18.23 33.00
C ILE A 681 4.25 -19.43 33.97
N SER A 682 3.69 -20.55 33.53
CA SER A 682 3.57 -21.76 34.35
C SER A 682 3.98 -23.02 33.60
N ARG A 683 4.51 -24.01 34.34
CA ARG A 683 4.67 -25.41 33.86
C ARG A 683 3.43 -26.25 34.11
N ASN A 684 2.45 -25.71 34.82
CA ASN A 684 1.22 -26.41 35.14
C ASN A 684 0.13 -25.87 34.22
N ALA A 685 -0.56 -26.76 33.54
CA ALA A 685 -1.77 -26.42 32.82
C ALA A 685 -2.81 -25.90 33.81
N PHE A 686 -3.24 -24.65 33.65
CA PHE A 686 -4.14 -23.97 34.58
C PHE A 686 -5.46 -24.72 34.78
N ALA A 687 -5.99 -25.29 33.69
CA ALA A 687 -7.27 -25.99 33.66
C ALA A 687 -7.26 -27.39 34.27
N THR A 688 -6.14 -28.12 34.16
CA THR A 688 -6.06 -29.56 34.50
C THR A 688 -5.08 -29.87 35.62
N GLY A 689 -4.23 -28.90 36.00
CA GLY A 689 -3.09 -29.11 36.90
C GLY A 689 -1.99 -30.00 36.32
N ALA A 690 -2.08 -30.36 35.03
CA ALA A 690 -1.09 -31.21 34.38
C ALA A 690 0.26 -30.48 34.30
N ILE A 691 1.31 -31.11 34.81
CA ILE A 691 2.65 -30.53 34.82
C ILE A 691 3.36 -30.93 33.52
N CYS A 692 3.89 -29.99 32.75
CA CYS A 692 4.45 -30.25 31.41
C CYS A 692 5.56 -31.31 31.43
N ASN A 693 6.40 -31.40 32.47
CA ASN A 693 7.40 -32.48 32.59
C ASN A 693 6.85 -33.84 33.08
N ARG A 694 5.57 -33.93 33.40
CA ARG A 694 4.87 -35.15 33.85
C ARG A 694 3.66 -35.49 32.99
N THR A 695 3.63 -35.00 31.76
CA THR A 695 2.66 -35.40 30.74
C THR A 695 3.33 -35.40 29.38
N CYS A 696 2.85 -36.20 28.44
CA CYS A 696 3.20 -36.06 27.03
C CYS A 696 1.97 -35.76 26.16
N GLU A 697 0.84 -35.48 26.81
CA GLU A 697 -0.36 -34.99 26.18
C GLU A 697 -0.21 -33.50 25.90
N ASN A 698 -0.70 -33.08 24.73
CA ASN A 698 -0.73 -31.67 24.36
C ASN A 698 -1.92 -31.01 25.09
N THR A 699 -1.61 -30.09 26.01
CA THR A 699 -2.59 -29.33 26.79
C THR A 699 -1.98 -27.98 27.11
N ASN A 700 -2.71 -26.87 26.96
CA ASN A 700 -2.13 -25.55 27.21
C ASN A 700 -1.58 -25.44 28.66
N PRO A 701 -0.36 -24.92 28.87
CA PRO A 701 0.60 -24.42 27.87
C PRO A 701 1.60 -25.47 27.32
N CYS A 702 1.51 -26.72 27.76
CA CYS A 702 2.37 -27.84 27.38
C CYS A 702 2.19 -28.29 25.92
N PHE A 703 3.28 -28.31 25.16
CA PHE A 703 3.35 -28.85 23.80
C PHE A 703 4.63 -29.69 23.62
N ASN A 704 4.72 -30.75 24.42
CA ASN A 704 5.95 -31.51 24.62
C ASN A 704 6.43 -32.25 23.36
N ILE A 705 7.75 -32.35 23.20
CA ILE A 705 8.38 -33.02 22.06
C ILE A 705 8.54 -34.51 22.38
N GLN A 706 7.75 -35.37 21.74
CA GLN A 706 7.83 -36.81 21.99
C GLN A 706 9.20 -37.40 21.63
N LEU A 707 9.70 -38.30 22.47
CA LEU A 707 10.95 -39.03 22.22
C LEU A 707 10.66 -40.29 21.39
N PRO A 708 11.39 -40.51 20.29
CA PRO A 708 11.35 -41.79 19.57
C PRO A 708 11.79 -42.96 20.47
N TYR A 709 11.23 -44.16 20.25
CA TYR A 709 11.57 -45.34 21.05
C TYR A 709 13.07 -45.69 21.05
N ASP A 710 13.77 -45.39 19.97
CA ASP A 710 15.21 -45.63 19.80
C ASP A 710 16.08 -44.43 20.25
N ASP A 711 15.50 -43.41 20.87
CA ASP A 711 16.25 -42.23 21.32
C ASP A 711 17.14 -42.59 22.52
N PRO A 712 18.44 -42.20 22.52
CA PRO A 712 19.34 -42.48 23.64
C PRO A 712 18.91 -41.81 24.96
N ARG A 713 18.03 -40.79 24.91
CA ARG A 713 17.46 -40.18 26.12
C ARG A 713 16.34 -41.02 26.75
N MET A 714 15.82 -42.02 26.04
CA MET A 714 14.80 -42.93 26.55
C MET A 714 15.38 -43.82 27.66
N LYS A 715 14.94 -43.58 28.90
CA LYS A 715 15.26 -44.46 30.03
C LYS A 715 14.42 -45.73 29.93
N LYS A 716 14.95 -46.88 30.37
CA LYS A 716 14.29 -48.22 30.32
C LYS A 716 12.90 -48.31 30.98
N LYS A 717 12.43 -47.27 31.69
CA LYS A 717 11.09 -47.13 32.27
C LYS A 717 10.65 -45.65 32.34
N ALA A 718 10.86 -44.88 31.28
CA ALA A 718 10.43 -43.48 31.27
C ALA A 718 8.89 -43.41 31.36
N LYS A 719 8.36 -42.92 32.50
CA LYS A 719 6.91 -42.72 32.69
C LYS A 719 6.33 -41.71 31.69
N TYR A 720 7.14 -40.73 31.29
CA TYR A 720 6.78 -39.68 30.33
C TYR A 720 7.90 -39.55 29.29
N PRO A 721 7.80 -40.21 28.13
CA PRO A 721 8.85 -40.24 27.11
C PRO A 721 8.79 -39.01 26.18
N CYS A 722 8.94 -37.81 26.74
CA CYS A 722 8.95 -36.57 25.99
C CYS A 722 9.93 -35.54 26.61
N ILE A 723 10.32 -34.57 25.80
CA ILE A 723 11.07 -33.38 26.22
C ILE A 723 10.02 -32.31 26.54
N GLU A 724 10.13 -31.74 27.73
CA GLU A 724 9.29 -30.62 28.17
C GLU A 724 9.42 -29.45 27.19
N PHE A 725 8.29 -28.90 26.77
CA PHE A 725 8.23 -27.71 25.92
C PHE A 725 6.92 -26.97 26.19
N GLU A 726 7.04 -25.70 26.54
CA GLU A 726 5.92 -24.78 26.67
C GLU A 726 5.78 -23.92 25.44
N ARG A 727 4.53 -23.59 25.13
CA ARG A 727 4.22 -22.62 24.09
C ARG A 727 4.65 -21.22 24.55
N SER A 728 5.11 -20.42 23.60
CA SER A 728 5.30 -18.98 23.80
C SER A 728 3.99 -18.32 24.19
N SER A 729 4.06 -17.39 25.13
CA SER A 729 2.95 -16.50 25.48
C SER A 729 2.61 -15.62 24.28
N ALA A 730 1.38 -15.13 24.27
CA ALA A 730 0.89 -14.28 23.21
C ALA A 730 0.47 -12.92 23.76
N VAL A 731 0.20 -11.94 22.89
CA VAL A 731 -0.10 -10.56 23.32
C VAL A 731 -1.60 -10.39 23.51
N CYS A 732 -2.09 -9.76 24.60
CA CYS A 732 -3.54 -9.53 24.80
C CYS A 732 -4.19 -9.00 23.50
N GLY A 733 -5.38 -9.51 23.17
CA GLY A 733 -6.06 -9.18 21.91
C GLY A 733 -5.66 -10.04 20.72
N SER A 734 -5.08 -11.23 20.95
CA SER A 734 -4.70 -12.18 19.91
C SER A 734 -4.98 -13.62 20.31
N GLY A 735 -5.31 -14.49 19.35
CA GLY A 735 -5.80 -15.84 19.63
C GLY A 735 -7.11 -15.78 20.43
N GLU A 736 -7.24 -16.57 21.49
CA GLU A 736 -8.47 -16.63 22.30
C GLU A 736 -8.83 -15.28 22.96
N THR A 737 -7.84 -14.41 23.18
CA THR A 737 -8.06 -13.06 23.70
C THR A 737 -8.38 -12.02 22.63
N SER A 738 -8.46 -12.40 21.34
CA SER A 738 -8.75 -11.46 20.25
C SER A 738 -10.15 -10.86 20.28
N LEU A 739 -11.07 -11.48 21.02
CA LEU A 739 -12.41 -10.94 21.28
C LEU A 739 -12.37 -9.55 21.93
N ILE A 740 -11.30 -9.21 22.66
CA ILE A 740 -11.07 -7.88 23.26
C ILE A 740 -11.24 -6.75 22.23
N TYR A 741 -10.77 -6.95 21.00
CA TYR A 741 -10.80 -5.93 19.94
C TYR A 741 -11.90 -6.17 18.89
N ARG A 742 -12.84 -7.09 19.14
CA ARG A 742 -13.90 -7.51 18.20
C ARG A 742 -13.40 -7.95 16.82
N GLN A 743 -12.15 -8.36 16.75
CA GLN A 743 -11.50 -8.80 15.53
C GLN A 743 -10.83 -10.13 15.84
N ILE A 744 -11.21 -11.17 15.10
CA ILE A 744 -10.57 -12.49 15.21
C ILE A 744 -9.14 -12.34 14.69
N THR A 745 -8.20 -12.24 15.62
CA THR A 745 -6.77 -12.11 15.35
C THR A 745 -6.11 -13.43 15.71
N TYR A 746 -5.28 -13.97 14.82
CA TYR A 746 -4.48 -15.17 15.09
C TYR A 746 -3.65 -15.00 16.37
N ARG A 747 -3.22 -16.11 16.99
CA ARG A 747 -2.34 -16.02 18.17
C ARG A 747 -1.02 -15.34 17.81
N GLU A 748 -0.73 -14.18 18.39
CA GLU A 748 0.52 -13.45 18.13
C GLU A 748 1.44 -13.46 19.34
N GLN A 749 2.71 -13.80 19.13
CA GLN A 749 3.72 -13.86 20.19
C GLN A 749 4.21 -12.45 20.54
N MET A 750 4.57 -12.26 21.81
CA MET A 750 5.05 -10.98 22.34
C MET A 750 6.58 -10.92 22.30
N ASN A 751 7.13 -9.84 21.74
CA ASN A 751 8.52 -9.45 21.95
C ASN A 751 8.58 -8.61 23.23
N ILE A 752 9.36 -9.01 24.23
CA ILE A 752 9.47 -8.28 25.51
C ILE A 752 10.61 -7.26 25.55
N ILE A 753 11.40 -7.17 24.48
CA ILE A 753 12.46 -6.17 24.32
C ILE A 753 12.21 -5.28 23.10
N THR A 754 12.94 -4.18 23.00
CA THR A 754 12.84 -3.26 21.85
C THR A 754 13.30 -3.98 20.57
N SER A 755 12.80 -3.54 19.41
CA SER A 755 13.22 -4.10 18.11
C SER A 755 14.40 -3.35 17.48
N TYR A 756 15.04 -2.48 18.25
CA TYR A 756 16.12 -1.61 17.79
C TYR A 756 17.47 -2.13 18.24
N ILE A 757 18.51 -1.91 17.44
CA ILE A 757 19.88 -2.06 17.94
C ILE A 757 20.20 -0.80 18.74
N ASP A 758 19.83 -0.81 20.01
CA ASP A 758 19.90 0.33 20.93
C ASP A 758 20.59 0.00 22.26
N ALA A 759 21.17 -1.20 22.36
CA ALA A 759 21.79 -1.71 23.56
C ALA A 759 20.80 -1.93 24.73
N SER A 760 19.53 -2.21 24.44
CA SER A 760 18.57 -2.73 25.42
C SER A 760 19.09 -3.93 26.21
N GLY A 761 19.94 -4.78 25.62
CA GLY A 761 20.62 -5.86 26.36
C GLY A 761 21.55 -5.38 27.49
N VAL A 762 21.94 -4.10 27.47
CA VAL A 762 22.73 -3.42 28.50
C VAL A 762 21.84 -2.54 29.39
N TYR A 763 20.93 -1.77 28.79
CA TYR A 763 20.18 -0.70 29.46
C TYR A 763 18.78 -1.11 29.94
N GLY A 764 18.29 -2.27 29.54
CA GLY A 764 16.92 -2.71 29.77
C GLY A 764 15.96 -2.27 28.67
N SER A 765 14.75 -2.81 28.69
CA SER A 765 13.68 -2.51 27.72
C SER A 765 12.44 -1.89 28.38
N THR A 766 12.57 -1.53 29.66
CA THR A 766 11.53 -0.94 30.49
C THR A 766 12.15 0.18 31.34
N GLU A 767 11.32 1.07 31.84
CA GLU A 767 11.78 2.14 32.73
C GLU A 767 12.34 1.55 34.03
N GLU A 768 11.68 0.52 34.58
CA GLU A 768 12.08 -0.19 35.79
C GLU A 768 13.46 -0.84 35.64
N ASP A 769 13.70 -1.59 34.54
CA ASP A 769 15.01 -2.22 34.26
C ASP A 769 16.11 -1.15 34.26
N ALA A 770 15.86 -0.05 33.54
CA ALA A 770 16.83 1.04 33.39
C ALA A 770 17.13 1.74 34.73
N TYR A 771 16.14 1.89 35.61
CA TYR A 771 16.35 2.42 36.96
C TYR A 771 17.17 1.46 37.82
N GLU A 772 16.88 0.17 37.79
CA GLU A 772 17.60 -0.83 38.59
C GLU A 772 19.06 -0.98 38.19
N LEU A 773 19.38 -0.76 36.91
CA LEU A 773 20.73 -0.89 36.35
C LEU A 773 21.61 0.35 36.56
N ARG A 774 21.03 1.51 36.89
CA ARG A 774 21.78 2.79 36.99
C ARG A 774 22.28 3.09 38.39
N ASP A 775 23.47 3.67 38.48
CA ASP A 775 23.95 4.33 39.69
C ASP A 775 23.30 5.72 39.75
N LEU A 776 22.31 5.87 40.64
CA LEU A 776 21.53 7.09 40.79
C LEU A 776 22.25 8.19 41.58
N HIS A 777 23.53 8.00 41.93
CA HIS A 777 24.30 9.08 42.52
C HIS A 777 24.39 10.25 41.52
N PRO A 778 23.97 11.47 41.91
CA PRO A 778 24.04 12.62 41.04
C PRO A 778 25.50 12.84 40.61
N ASP A 779 25.70 13.24 39.35
CA ASP A 779 26.98 13.67 38.74
C ASP A 779 27.84 12.63 38.02
N ARG A 780 27.47 11.34 37.98
CA ARG A 780 28.31 10.31 37.32
C ARG A 780 27.72 9.69 36.06
N GLY A 781 26.40 9.52 35.98
CA GLY A 781 25.74 8.90 34.81
C GLY A 781 26.21 7.47 34.52
N LEU A 782 26.63 6.71 35.54
CA LEU A 782 27.18 5.37 35.40
C LEU A 782 26.10 4.29 35.56
N LEU A 783 26.37 3.10 35.02
CA LEU A 783 25.67 1.88 35.42
C LEU A 783 26.20 1.40 36.77
N ARG A 784 25.37 0.66 37.52
CA ARG A 784 25.81 -0.06 38.71
C ARG A 784 26.85 -1.10 38.33
N PHE A 785 27.77 -1.34 39.25
CA PHE A 785 28.80 -2.36 39.09
C PHE A 785 29.19 -2.95 40.45
N ASP A 786 29.81 -4.11 40.40
CA ASP A 786 30.41 -4.78 41.56
C ASP A 786 31.95 -4.73 41.48
N VAL A 787 32.62 -4.60 42.62
CA VAL A 787 34.10 -4.42 42.73
C VAL A 787 34.77 -5.62 43.41
N THR A 788 34.09 -6.76 43.47
CA THR A 788 34.52 -7.95 44.22
C THR A 788 35.75 -8.71 43.67
N SER A 789 36.45 -8.25 42.61
CA SER A 789 37.69 -8.89 42.14
C SER A 789 38.96 -8.08 42.36
N ASP A 790 40.05 -8.81 42.59
CA ASP A 790 41.44 -8.35 42.72
C ASP A 790 41.96 -7.52 41.52
N GLU A 791 41.25 -7.49 40.38
CA GLU A 791 41.73 -6.90 39.12
C GLU A 791 41.18 -5.49 38.83
N ARG A 792 40.85 -4.63 39.81
CA ARG A 792 40.50 -3.19 39.60
C ARG A 792 39.51 -2.88 38.44
N LYS A 793 38.69 -3.83 38.00
CA LYS A 793 37.78 -3.70 36.86
C LYS A 793 36.36 -4.07 37.31
N PRO A 794 35.35 -3.29 36.92
CA PRO A 794 33.98 -3.51 37.34
C PRO A 794 33.40 -4.78 36.73
N TYR A 795 32.66 -5.55 37.54
CA TYR A 795 31.71 -6.56 37.07
C TYR A 795 30.31 -5.97 36.95
N LEU A 796 29.46 -6.63 36.17
CA LEU A 796 28.01 -6.43 36.29
C LEU A 796 27.57 -6.65 37.75
N PRO A 797 26.55 -5.90 38.22
CA PRO A 797 26.00 -6.11 39.56
C PRO A 797 25.40 -7.51 39.67
N PHE A 798 25.42 -8.10 40.86
CA PHE A 798 24.71 -9.36 41.12
C PHE A 798 23.23 -9.12 41.38
N GLU A 799 22.39 -10.02 40.89
CA GLU A 799 20.97 -10.08 41.22
C GLU A 799 20.79 -10.34 42.72
N ARG A 800 20.07 -9.46 43.43
CA ARG A 800 20.00 -9.48 44.90
C ARG A 800 18.90 -10.38 45.43
N ASP A 801 17.82 -10.51 44.67
CA ASP A 801 16.60 -11.18 45.15
C ASP A 801 16.35 -12.54 44.48
N SER A 802 17.29 -13.00 43.64
CA SER A 802 17.20 -14.30 43.00
C SER A 802 17.68 -15.44 43.92
N PRO A 803 16.87 -16.49 44.14
CA PRO A 803 17.27 -17.71 44.83
C PRO A 803 18.22 -18.57 43.99
N MET A 804 18.58 -18.17 42.77
CA MET A 804 19.39 -18.96 41.87
C MET A 804 20.89 -18.77 42.06
N ASP A 805 21.58 -19.90 42.26
CA ASP A 805 23.03 -20.02 42.08
C ASP A 805 23.32 -20.24 40.59
N CYS A 806 24.11 -19.33 39.98
CA CYS A 806 24.52 -19.42 38.58
C CYS A 806 25.62 -20.49 38.36
N ARG A 807 26.08 -21.17 39.43
CA ARG A 807 27.00 -22.31 39.32
C ARG A 807 26.24 -23.58 38.96
N ARG A 808 26.82 -24.34 38.02
CA ARG A 808 26.30 -25.66 37.61
C ARG A 808 26.45 -26.74 38.70
N ASN A 809 27.12 -26.46 39.83
CA ASN A 809 27.41 -27.42 40.90
C ASN A 809 27.02 -26.85 42.27
N PHE A 810 25.89 -27.34 42.81
CA PHE A 810 25.24 -26.87 44.04
C PHE A 810 25.92 -27.34 45.34
N SER A 811 27.04 -28.05 45.24
CA SER A 811 27.71 -28.70 46.38
C SER A 811 28.68 -27.78 47.15
N VAL A 812 28.76 -26.48 46.80
CA VAL A 812 29.83 -25.57 47.27
C VAL A 812 29.26 -24.48 48.18
N GLU A 813 29.86 -24.30 49.36
CA GLU A 813 29.37 -23.46 50.48
C GLU A 813 29.16 -21.95 50.17
N ASN A 814 29.68 -21.42 49.07
CA ASN A 814 29.60 -19.96 48.74
C ASN A 814 28.82 -19.66 47.45
N PRO A 815 27.48 -19.47 47.45
CA PRO A 815 26.67 -19.23 46.24
C PRO A 815 27.16 -18.06 45.39
N ILE A 816 27.40 -18.29 44.09
CA ILE A 816 27.66 -17.20 43.13
C ILE A 816 26.34 -16.89 42.43
N ARG A 817 25.82 -15.69 42.67
CA ARG A 817 24.57 -15.22 42.09
C ARG A 817 24.75 -14.91 40.60
N CYS A 818 23.64 -14.89 39.88
CA CYS A 818 23.61 -14.45 38.49
C CYS A 818 23.86 -12.94 38.38
N PHE A 819 24.43 -12.50 37.27
CA PHE A 819 24.57 -11.08 36.96
C PHE A 819 23.21 -10.47 36.61
N LEU A 820 23.03 -9.22 37.00
CA LEU A 820 21.93 -8.36 36.57
C LEU A 820 22.41 -7.55 35.35
N ALA A 821 21.62 -7.59 34.27
CA ALA A 821 21.86 -6.93 33.00
C ALA A 821 20.52 -6.51 32.35
N GLY A 822 20.57 -5.70 31.29
CA GLY A 822 19.38 -5.28 30.55
C GLY A 822 18.62 -6.43 29.86
N ASP A 823 19.33 -7.48 29.44
CA ASP A 823 18.73 -8.73 28.99
C ASP A 823 18.96 -9.85 30.02
N TYR A 824 17.85 -10.49 30.42
CA TYR A 824 17.85 -11.51 31.45
C TYR A 824 18.57 -12.81 31.06
N ARG A 825 18.78 -13.05 29.76
CA ARG A 825 19.51 -14.22 29.25
C ARG A 825 21.03 -14.02 29.25
N ALA A 826 21.54 -12.89 29.73
CA ALA A 826 22.97 -12.61 29.88
C ALA A 826 23.77 -13.75 30.55
N ASN A 827 23.13 -14.52 31.44
CA ASN A 827 23.75 -15.61 32.19
C ASN A 827 23.62 -17.00 31.55
N GLU A 828 23.00 -17.15 30.37
CA GLU A 828 22.79 -18.44 29.70
C GLU A 828 24.11 -19.19 29.45
N GLN A 829 25.11 -18.44 29.00
CA GLN A 829 26.46 -18.95 28.80
C GLN A 829 27.52 -17.96 29.26
N VAL A 830 28.59 -18.50 29.84
CA VAL A 830 29.68 -17.69 30.43
C VAL A 830 30.31 -16.72 29.41
N THR A 831 30.36 -17.10 28.13
CA THR A 831 30.92 -16.27 27.05
C THR A 831 30.07 -15.04 26.71
N LEU A 832 28.77 -15.05 27.02
CA LEU A 832 27.84 -13.93 26.80
C LEU A 832 28.01 -12.83 27.87
N CYS A 833 28.51 -13.18 29.06
CA CYS A 833 28.82 -12.21 30.11
C CYS A 833 30.05 -11.32 29.77
N TYR A 834 30.98 -11.79 28.92
CA TYR A 834 32.21 -11.05 28.58
C TYR A 834 31.98 -9.77 27.73
N PRO A 835 31.10 -9.77 26.72
CA PRO A 835 30.61 -8.56 26.07
C PRO A 835 30.07 -7.48 27.02
N LEU A 836 29.37 -7.93 28.07
CA LEU A 836 28.63 -7.06 29.00
C LEU A 836 29.48 -6.60 30.19
N SER A 837 30.62 -7.26 30.45
CA SER A 837 31.49 -7.00 31.61
C SER A 837 32.96 -6.88 31.20
N LEU A 838 33.68 -5.88 31.73
CA LEU A 838 35.10 -5.67 31.43
C LEU A 838 36.03 -6.81 31.93
N SER A 839 35.52 -7.66 32.83
CA SER A 839 36.18 -8.85 33.44
C SER A 839 35.16 -9.97 33.75
N CYS A 840 35.60 -11.23 33.98
CA CYS A 840 34.76 -12.31 34.57
C CYS A 840 35.51 -13.04 35.71
N PRO A 841 34.82 -13.67 36.68
CA PRO A 841 35.48 -14.39 37.78
C PRO A 841 36.34 -15.57 37.28
N SER A 842 37.59 -15.66 37.74
CA SER A 842 38.56 -16.71 37.42
C SER A 842 38.19 -18.10 37.98
N HIS A 843 37.08 -18.21 38.72
CA HIS A 843 36.57 -19.46 39.30
C HIS A 843 35.54 -20.19 38.42
N LEU A 844 35.14 -19.63 37.27
CA LEU A 844 34.34 -20.36 36.28
C LEU A 844 35.28 -21.29 35.47
N PRO A 845 34.95 -22.59 35.26
CA PRO A 845 35.92 -23.63 34.87
C PRO A 845 36.55 -23.48 33.47
N LEU A 846 36.22 -22.42 32.73
CA LEU A 846 36.70 -22.15 31.37
C LEU A 846 37.58 -20.90 31.26
N SER A 847 37.87 -20.22 32.37
CA SER A 847 38.58 -18.92 32.36
C SER A 847 40.12 -19.01 32.27
N ARG A 848 40.73 -20.19 32.30
CA ARG A 848 42.20 -20.30 32.16
C ARG A 848 42.61 -20.35 30.68
N GLY A 849 42.78 -19.17 30.06
CA GLY A 849 43.88 -18.99 29.10
C GLY A 849 43.61 -18.38 27.72
N GLN A 850 42.38 -17.99 27.31
CA GLN A 850 42.16 -17.54 25.91
C GLN A 850 41.40 -16.21 25.68
N PHE A 851 40.87 -15.54 26.71
CA PHE A 851 39.92 -14.42 26.48
C PHE A 851 40.26 -13.08 27.14
N SER A 852 41.41 -12.94 27.83
CA SER A 852 41.78 -11.71 28.55
C SER A 852 42.06 -10.48 27.65
N HIS A 853 42.26 -10.68 26.34
CA HIS A 853 42.55 -9.60 25.37
C HIS A 853 41.35 -9.14 24.52
N LEU A 854 40.17 -9.75 24.67
CA LEU A 854 39.02 -9.49 23.78
C LEU A 854 38.04 -8.42 24.30
N SER A 855 38.04 -8.07 25.59
CA SER A 855 37.06 -7.12 26.16
C SER A 855 37.29 -5.66 25.75
N THR A 856 38.54 -5.20 25.61
CA THR A 856 38.85 -3.78 25.39
C THR A 856 38.49 -3.26 24.00
N ASN A 857 38.52 -4.11 22.96
CA ASN A 857 38.16 -3.72 21.59
C ASN A 857 36.65 -3.78 21.33
N PHE A 858 35.91 -4.56 22.12
CA PHE A 858 34.46 -4.73 22.02
C PHE A 858 33.70 -3.44 22.41
N TYR A 859 34.06 -2.86 23.57
CA TYR A 859 33.45 -1.61 24.06
C TYR A 859 33.71 -0.42 23.13
N LYS A 860 34.89 -0.32 22.51
CA LYS A 860 35.20 0.76 21.56
C LYS A 860 34.39 0.66 20.27
N PHE A 861 34.12 -0.54 19.76
CA PHE A 861 33.42 -0.69 18.48
C PHE A 861 31.92 -0.42 18.60
N TYR A 862 31.27 -0.83 19.69
CA TYR A 862 29.83 -0.71 19.86
C TYR A 862 29.37 0.71 20.25
N PHE A 863 30.08 1.37 21.17
CA PHE A 863 29.78 2.76 21.54
C PHE A 863 30.03 3.75 20.41
N THR A 864 30.92 3.45 19.46
CA THR A 864 31.16 4.31 18.27
C THR A 864 30.06 4.13 17.22
N PHE A 865 29.22 3.10 17.32
CA PHE A 865 28.10 2.83 16.40
C PHE A 865 26.74 3.31 16.95
N CYS A 866 26.60 3.41 18.28
CA CYS A 866 25.37 3.83 18.95
C CYS A 866 25.33 5.32 19.36
N LEU A 867 26.49 5.99 19.45
CA LEU A 867 26.61 7.46 19.46
C LEU A 867 26.58 7.99 18.03
#